data_AF-A0A0A0NTH1-F1
#
_entry.id   AF-A0A0A0NTH1-F1
#
_cell.length_a   1.000
_cell.length_b   1.000
_cell.length_c   1.000
_cell.angle_alpha   90.00
_cell.angle_beta   90.00
_cell.angle_gamma   90.00
#
_symmetry.space_group_name_H-M   'P 1'
#
loop_
_entity.id
_entity.type
_entity.pdbx_description
1 polymer ?
#
loop_
_entity_poly.entity_id
_entity_poly.type
_entity_poly.pdbx_seq_one_letter_code
_entity_poly.pdbx_strand_id
1 'polypeptide(L)'
;MTTGGWTAVDDRRVVPALGGLIEGTGMWRTGTLACMERTGQFLTGAWDPPGPEGEDGPGIAGEGSWVRFIGRIGAVALRAAVASTRPERRERQLALLEMWAESPFADPAARLRTGIVVTERLAVRDGCGAAASVGWSRAGRRRFVELRTGDAEPPGLGEIEEARDVPRGWGSPEQLRRLVALVRERGPAPWDREAVALLRERTGMGRPAASLALAGLLERMYVPFLDADERATLRLKVAEAEDGASELARLTASERLELLADVLPEDPAELWEPDGMRGVAERLAEAWQTGRGRRAVVPERTLKAVVELQLLRLSAAEFCAAFTNPAAEPGLSAPLDTWIKNSEHGPLLTDARWDIVRFEDRLHSLVPHLAWVYAELPAGDPVREGLPGLVRLLLERLDHPGLLLRAGHPAAGSGRTVAELQERFGFRPYAGPDRLDVASIDDGLTVITDGTVDRRGHRSPPRVHFRPAFYGDDERSQALAALTSGFGREDLPLVEWVRGPVCARIAERVEGASLPVGSYESNPAASAPDLVARVAGALGLDEDAAALHLQLLALPAPTDRNVRTWNGWKAVRHQKAAAALVERGLVIEDKRPRAGRQVFLPGEWIHAKKPYQPMEAWKAELIGLRRSYNRRLENPLPLPTRTLPELFAHAWSLVEKGEGPI
;
A
#
# COMPACT_ATOMS: atom_id res chain seq x y z
N MET A 1 -4.79 -48.36 -12.53
CA MET A 1 -4.86 -46.90 -12.70
C MET A 1 -6.22 -46.44 -12.22
N THR A 2 -6.36 -46.15 -10.94
CA THR A 2 -7.51 -45.41 -10.41
C THR A 2 -7.41 -44.00 -10.96
N THR A 3 -8.34 -43.62 -11.83
CA THR A 3 -8.45 -42.24 -12.32
C THR A 3 -8.77 -41.35 -11.12
N GLY A 4 -7.78 -40.60 -10.64
CA GLY A 4 -7.94 -39.71 -9.49
C GLY A 4 -8.96 -38.61 -9.76
N GLY A 5 -9.65 -38.15 -8.71
CA GLY A 5 -10.71 -37.13 -8.81
C GLY A 5 -10.26 -35.82 -9.47
N TRP A 6 -8.96 -35.53 -9.47
CA TRP A 6 -8.38 -34.35 -10.13
C TRP A 6 -8.52 -34.35 -11.66
N THR A 7 -8.68 -35.51 -12.29
CA THR A 7 -8.87 -35.61 -13.75
C THR A 7 -10.19 -35.00 -14.25
N ALA A 8 -11.16 -34.78 -13.34
CA ALA A 8 -12.45 -34.18 -13.64
C ALA A 8 -12.50 -32.65 -13.43
N VAL A 9 -11.43 -32.03 -12.93
CA VAL A 9 -11.41 -30.61 -12.58
C VAL A 9 -11.04 -29.74 -13.78
N ASP A 10 -11.76 -28.61 -13.95
CA ASP A 10 -11.38 -27.59 -14.94
C ASP A 10 -10.13 -26.83 -14.50
N ASP A 11 -8.98 -27.23 -15.03
CA ASP A 11 -7.67 -26.62 -14.78
C ASP A 11 -7.64 -25.10 -15.00
N ARG A 12 -8.46 -24.57 -15.93
CA ARG A 12 -8.52 -23.11 -16.18
C ARG A 12 -9.03 -22.35 -14.97
N ARG A 13 -9.84 -23.01 -14.13
CA ARG A 13 -10.41 -22.43 -12.91
C ARG A 13 -9.56 -22.69 -11.66
N VAL A 14 -8.49 -23.48 -11.77
CA VAL A 14 -7.52 -23.68 -10.67
C VAL A 14 -6.69 -22.42 -10.46
N VAL A 15 -6.24 -21.75 -11.52
CA VAL A 15 -5.54 -20.45 -11.46
C VAL A 15 -6.33 -19.44 -10.64
N PRO A 16 -7.65 -19.24 -10.87
CA PRO A 16 -8.45 -18.40 -10.02
C PRO A 16 -8.52 -18.79 -8.54
N ALA A 17 -8.34 -20.06 -8.21
CA ALA A 17 -8.28 -20.53 -6.83
C ALA A 17 -6.89 -20.32 -6.18
N LEU A 18 -5.84 -20.20 -6.99
CA LEU A 18 -4.46 -19.99 -6.56
C LEU A 18 -4.00 -18.52 -6.61
N GLY A 19 -4.88 -17.59 -6.99
CA GLY A 19 -4.53 -16.18 -7.17
C GLY A 19 -3.75 -15.60 -5.98
N GLY A 20 -2.64 -14.91 -6.25
CA GLY A 20 -1.72 -14.43 -5.20
C GLY A 20 -0.59 -15.39 -4.82
N LEU A 21 -0.68 -16.66 -5.18
CA LEU A 21 0.37 -17.67 -4.96
C LEU A 21 1.13 -18.05 -6.24
N ILE A 22 0.65 -17.59 -7.40
CA ILE A 22 1.26 -17.76 -8.72
C ILE A 22 1.57 -16.39 -9.33
N GLU A 23 2.58 -16.31 -10.19
CA GLU A 23 2.87 -15.06 -10.90
C GLU A 23 1.86 -14.77 -12.02
N GLY A 24 1.61 -13.47 -12.23
CA GLY A 24 0.77 -12.99 -13.33
C GLY A 24 -0.62 -13.64 -13.35
N THR A 25 -1.00 -14.17 -14.51
CA THR A 25 -2.28 -14.90 -14.66
C THR A 25 -2.08 -16.41 -14.63
N GLY A 26 -0.86 -16.93 -14.45
CA GLY A 26 -0.48 -18.34 -14.57
C GLY A 26 -0.66 -18.97 -15.96
N MET A 27 -1.67 -18.51 -16.70
CA MET A 27 -2.12 -19.00 -18.01
C MET A 27 -2.28 -20.52 -18.10
N TRP A 28 -2.72 -21.17 -17.03
CA TRP A 28 -2.99 -22.62 -17.03
C TRP A 28 -4.18 -22.91 -17.95
N ARG A 29 -4.04 -23.96 -18.75
CA ARG A 29 -5.05 -24.46 -19.68
C ARG A 29 -5.52 -25.85 -19.25
N THR A 30 -6.60 -26.34 -19.83
CA THR A 30 -7.05 -27.72 -19.67
C THR A 30 -5.89 -28.70 -19.94
N GLY A 31 -5.64 -29.62 -19.02
CA GLY A 31 -4.53 -30.59 -19.07
C GLY A 31 -3.26 -30.14 -18.34
N THR A 32 -3.28 -29.00 -17.63
CA THR A 32 -2.14 -28.50 -16.85
C THR A 32 -1.83 -29.41 -15.65
N LEU A 33 -2.85 -29.88 -14.90
CA LEU A 33 -2.60 -30.80 -13.78
C LEU A 33 -2.06 -32.15 -14.27
N ALA A 34 -2.64 -32.69 -15.35
CA ALA A 34 -2.14 -33.90 -16.00
C ALA A 34 -0.72 -33.72 -16.54
N CYS A 35 -0.34 -32.52 -16.97
CA CYS A 35 1.03 -32.21 -17.38
C CYS A 35 1.99 -32.24 -16.19
N MET A 36 1.62 -31.67 -15.03
CA MET A 36 2.44 -31.74 -13.80
C MET A 36 2.61 -33.18 -13.33
N GLU A 37 1.53 -33.96 -13.35
CA GLU A 37 1.54 -35.39 -13.02
C GLU A 37 2.51 -36.15 -13.94
N ARG A 38 2.42 -35.94 -15.27
CA ARG A 38 3.35 -36.53 -16.24
C ARG A 38 4.79 -36.09 -16.03
N THR A 39 5.03 -34.82 -15.66
CA THR A 39 6.37 -34.36 -15.29
C THR A 39 6.91 -35.18 -14.11
N GLY A 40 6.11 -35.39 -13.06
CA GLY A 40 6.50 -36.23 -11.92
C GLY A 40 6.78 -37.69 -12.29
N GLN A 41 5.92 -38.28 -13.13
CA GLN A 41 6.10 -39.64 -13.64
C GLN A 41 7.34 -39.78 -14.52
N PHE A 42 7.64 -38.77 -15.34
CA PHE A 42 8.87 -38.73 -16.14
C PHE A 42 10.12 -38.73 -15.25
N LEU A 43 10.14 -37.85 -14.24
CA LEU A 43 11.28 -37.70 -13.34
C LEU A 43 11.58 -38.99 -12.57
N THR A 44 10.55 -39.73 -12.18
CA THR A 44 10.67 -41.00 -11.44
C THR A 44 10.89 -42.22 -12.33
N GLY A 45 10.81 -42.07 -13.66
CA GLY A 45 10.89 -43.20 -14.60
C GLY A 45 9.60 -44.00 -14.74
N ALA A 46 8.50 -43.57 -14.12
CA ALA A 46 7.19 -44.22 -14.22
C ALA A 46 6.48 -43.98 -15.56
N TRP A 47 6.94 -43.00 -16.34
CA TRP A 47 6.44 -42.69 -17.67
C TRP A 47 7.56 -42.24 -18.61
N ASP A 48 7.37 -42.53 -19.90
CA ASP A 48 8.27 -42.12 -20.97
C ASP A 48 7.54 -41.33 -22.07
N PRO A 49 8.19 -40.30 -22.62
CA PRO A 49 7.63 -39.48 -23.69
C PRO A 49 7.40 -40.27 -24.99
N PRO A 50 6.24 -40.14 -25.64
CA PRO A 50 5.97 -40.82 -26.91
C PRO A 50 6.74 -40.13 -28.05
N GLY A 51 7.69 -40.82 -28.69
CA GLY A 51 8.42 -40.33 -29.87
C GLY A 51 9.81 -40.97 -30.01
N PRO A 52 10.43 -40.96 -31.21
CA PRO A 52 11.81 -41.41 -31.36
C PRO A 52 12.71 -40.48 -30.52
N GLU A 53 13.53 -41.06 -29.65
CA GLU A 53 14.48 -40.35 -28.77
C GLU A 53 13.88 -39.42 -27.68
N GLY A 54 12.57 -39.48 -27.43
CA GLY A 54 11.95 -38.76 -26.30
C GLY A 54 11.93 -37.22 -26.44
N GLU A 55 11.97 -36.71 -27.68
CA GLU A 55 11.91 -35.27 -27.97
C GLU A 55 10.65 -34.58 -27.43
N ASP A 56 9.53 -35.30 -27.35
CA ASP A 56 8.26 -34.83 -26.78
C ASP A 56 8.25 -34.96 -25.26
N GLY A 57 8.89 -34.04 -24.51
CA GLY A 57 8.87 -34.06 -23.04
C GLY A 57 7.45 -34.06 -22.41
N PRO A 58 7.31 -33.99 -21.07
CA PRO A 58 6.03 -34.19 -20.36
C PRO A 58 4.91 -33.18 -20.70
N GLY A 59 5.20 -32.19 -21.55
CA GLY A 59 4.31 -31.14 -22.01
C GLY A 59 4.59 -29.81 -21.33
N ILE A 60 3.80 -28.79 -21.66
CA ILE A 60 3.94 -27.45 -21.09
C ILE A 60 2.76 -27.12 -20.16
N ALA A 61 3.05 -26.99 -18.87
CA ALA A 61 2.11 -26.56 -17.83
C ALA A 61 2.16 -25.03 -17.62
N GLY A 62 1.38 -24.30 -18.43
CA GLY A 62 1.25 -22.83 -18.35
C GLY A 62 2.59 -22.10 -18.53
N GLU A 63 2.86 -21.08 -17.72
CA GLU A 63 4.15 -20.37 -17.67
C GLU A 63 5.21 -21.04 -16.76
N GLY A 64 4.93 -22.23 -16.20
CA GLY A 64 5.87 -22.97 -15.34
C GLY A 64 6.03 -22.45 -13.92
N SER A 65 5.26 -21.44 -13.47
CA SER A 65 5.37 -20.89 -12.10
C SER A 65 4.99 -21.86 -10.98
N TRP A 66 4.31 -22.97 -11.32
CA TRP A 66 3.91 -24.01 -10.37
C TRP A 66 5.07 -24.72 -9.67
N VAL A 67 6.27 -24.75 -10.27
CA VAL A 67 7.46 -25.36 -9.64
C VAL A 67 7.87 -24.68 -8.33
N ARG A 68 7.38 -23.46 -8.06
CA ARG A 68 7.60 -22.76 -6.79
C ARG A 68 6.83 -23.37 -5.62
N PHE A 69 5.79 -24.14 -5.90
CA PHE A 69 5.06 -24.88 -4.86
C PHE A 69 5.85 -26.08 -4.33
N ILE A 70 6.88 -26.53 -5.04
CA ILE A 70 7.75 -27.61 -4.56
C ILE A 70 8.49 -27.09 -3.32
N GLY A 71 8.29 -27.76 -2.19
CA GLY A 71 8.76 -27.33 -0.86
C GLY A 71 7.94 -26.22 -0.20
N ARG A 72 6.83 -25.76 -0.80
CA ARG A 72 5.98 -24.65 -0.30
C ARG A 72 4.49 -24.90 -0.48
N ILE A 73 4.08 -26.16 -0.63
CA ILE A 73 2.69 -26.53 -0.93
C ILE A 73 1.75 -26.23 0.26
N GLY A 74 2.29 -26.03 1.46
CA GLY A 74 1.56 -25.57 2.65
C GLY A 74 0.74 -24.30 2.42
N ALA A 75 1.18 -23.40 1.53
CA ALA A 75 0.41 -22.20 1.17
C ALA A 75 -0.93 -22.53 0.48
N VAL A 76 -0.95 -23.54 -0.39
CA VAL A 76 -2.17 -24.02 -1.07
C VAL A 76 -3.03 -24.80 -0.08
N ALA A 77 -2.39 -25.62 0.74
CA ALA A 77 -3.04 -26.43 1.77
C ALA A 77 -3.78 -25.57 2.81
N LEU A 78 -3.16 -24.50 3.33
CA LEU A 78 -3.80 -23.55 4.23
C LEU A 78 -5.04 -22.95 3.56
N ARG A 79 -4.91 -22.50 2.32
CA ARG A 79 -6.02 -21.87 1.61
C ARG A 79 -7.18 -22.85 1.35
N ALA A 80 -6.90 -24.12 1.11
CA ALA A 80 -7.95 -25.14 1.00
C ALA A 80 -8.69 -25.37 2.34
N ALA A 81 -7.96 -25.31 3.45
CA ALA A 81 -8.48 -25.60 4.78
C ALA A 81 -9.35 -24.47 5.37
N VAL A 82 -9.05 -23.20 5.10
CA VAL A 82 -9.72 -22.07 5.78
C VAL A 82 -11.20 -21.86 5.39
N ALA A 83 -12.01 -21.40 6.35
CA ALA A 83 -13.44 -21.14 6.20
C ALA A 83 -13.79 -20.14 5.10
N SER A 84 -12.96 -19.11 4.88
CA SER A 84 -13.23 -18.07 3.89
C SER A 84 -13.13 -18.55 2.45
N THR A 85 -12.55 -19.72 2.18
CA THR A 85 -12.44 -20.22 0.81
C THR A 85 -13.78 -20.69 0.27
N ARG A 86 -14.14 -20.27 -0.94
CA ARG A 86 -15.40 -20.69 -1.57
C ARG A 86 -15.38 -22.19 -1.88
N PRO A 87 -16.51 -22.92 -1.76
CA PRO A 87 -16.57 -24.36 -2.01
C PRO A 87 -15.96 -24.78 -3.36
N GLU A 88 -16.28 -24.06 -4.44
CA GLU A 88 -15.74 -24.40 -5.75
C GLU A 88 -14.23 -24.15 -5.88
N ARG A 89 -13.67 -23.18 -5.16
CA ARG A 89 -12.23 -22.91 -5.15
C ARG A 89 -11.50 -23.95 -4.30
N ARG A 90 -12.10 -24.29 -3.16
CA ARG A 90 -11.61 -25.34 -2.26
C ARG A 90 -11.49 -26.67 -3.00
N GLU A 91 -12.52 -27.11 -3.71
CA GLU A 91 -12.46 -28.39 -4.43
C GLU A 91 -11.30 -28.44 -5.44
N ARG A 92 -11.04 -27.32 -6.13
CA ARG A 92 -9.92 -27.21 -7.08
C ARG A 92 -8.55 -27.25 -6.38
N GLN A 93 -8.44 -26.65 -5.21
CA GLN A 93 -7.23 -26.72 -4.40
C GLN A 93 -7.03 -28.13 -3.83
N LEU A 94 -8.08 -28.77 -3.33
CA LEU A 94 -8.03 -30.16 -2.85
C LEU A 94 -7.60 -31.12 -3.95
N ALA A 95 -8.17 -31.01 -5.15
CA ALA A 95 -7.76 -31.80 -6.31
C ALA A 95 -6.28 -31.62 -6.68
N LEU A 96 -5.77 -30.38 -6.61
CA LEU A 96 -4.33 -30.12 -6.79
C LEU A 96 -3.50 -30.82 -5.70
N LEU A 97 -3.91 -30.74 -4.43
CA LEU A 97 -3.19 -31.37 -3.31
C LEU A 97 -3.21 -32.90 -3.41
N GLU A 98 -4.30 -33.50 -3.89
CA GLU A 98 -4.39 -34.94 -4.16
C GLU A 98 -3.40 -35.38 -5.23
N MET A 99 -3.36 -34.67 -6.37
CA MET A 99 -2.37 -34.94 -7.42
C MET A 99 -0.94 -34.74 -6.89
N TRP A 100 -0.72 -33.69 -6.10
CA TRP A 100 0.59 -33.37 -5.54
C TRP A 100 1.10 -34.47 -4.59
N ALA A 101 0.21 -35.07 -3.79
CA ALA A 101 0.54 -36.14 -2.86
C ALA A 101 1.00 -37.45 -3.56
N GLU A 102 0.62 -37.66 -4.81
CA GLU A 102 1.04 -38.81 -5.62
C GLU A 102 2.29 -38.51 -6.48
N SER A 103 2.84 -37.30 -6.37
CA SER A 103 3.98 -36.84 -7.16
C SER A 103 5.30 -36.88 -6.37
N PRO A 104 6.46 -36.98 -7.04
CA PRO A 104 7.76 -36.85 -6.37
C PRO A 104 7.96 -35.48 -5.72
N PHE A 105 7.11 -34.48 -6.02
CA PHE A 105 7.21 -33.14 -5.46
C PHE A 105 6.79 -33.07 -3.97
N ALA A 106 6.07 -34.07 -3.47
CA ALA A 106 5.72 -34.21 -2.06
C ALA A 106 6.69 -35.11 -1.29
N ASP A 107 7.49 -35.93 -1.97
CA ASP A 107 8.38 -36.89 -1.32
C ASP A 107 9.55 -36.18 -0.59
N PRO A 108 9.64 -36.27 0.75
CA PRO A 108 10.71 -35.63 1.50
C PRO A 108 12.11 -36.22 1.21
N ALA A 109 12.19 -37.42 0.63
CA ALA A 109 13.44 -38.04 0.21
C ALA A 109 13.89 -37.58 -1.18
N ALA A 110 13.02 -36.97 -1.99
CA ALA A 110 13.35 -36.52 -3.33
C ALA A 110 14.34 -35.35 -3.30
N ARG A 111 15.47 -35.50 -3.99
CA ARG A 111 16.47 -34.44 -4.17
C ARG A 111 16.13 -33.62 -5.41
N LEU A 112 15.33 -32.58 -5.20
CA LEU A 112 14.82 -31.73 -6.28
C LEU A 112 15.56 -30.40 -6.36
N ARG A 113 15.75 -29.93 -7.60
CA ARG A 113 16.27 -28.61 -7.94
C ARG A 113 15.35 -27.93 -8.94
N THR A 114 15.20 -26.61 -8.82
CA THR A 114 14.41 -25.80 -9.75
C THR A 114 15.18 -24.55 -10.14
N GLY A 115 14.82 -23.95 -11.27
CA GLY A 115 15.50 -22.72 -11.71
C GLY A 115 15.17 -22.31 -13.14
N ILE A 116 16.10 -21.60 -13.78
CA ILE A 116 16.01 -21.11 -15.15
C ILE A 116 17.11 -21.77 -15.99
N VAL A 117 16.72 -22.30 -17.14
CA VAL A 117 17.61 -22.94 -18.12
C VAL A 117 17.37 -22.33 -19.50
N VAL A 118 18.44 -22.12 -20.26
CA VAL A 118 18.39 -21.79 -21.69
C VAL A 118 18.44 -23.09 -22.47
N THR A 119 17.32 -23.47 -23.09
CA THR A 119 17.20 -24.75 -23.79
C THR A 119 15.99 -24.81 -24.73
N GLU A 120 16.13 -25.59 -25.79
CA GLU A 120 15.01 -26.10 -26.60
C GLU A 120 14.63 -27.54 -26.23
N ARG A 121 15.45 -28.23 -25.41
CA ARG A 121 15.18 -29.58 -24.95
C ARG A 121 14.06 -29.58 -23.90
N LEU A 122 13.10 -30.49 -24.05
CA LEU A 122 11.97 -30.59 -23.13
C LEU A 122 12.25 -31.47 -21.92
N ALA A 123 13.02 -32.54 -22.09
CA ALA A 123 13.31 -33.48 -21.03
C ALA A 123 14.62 -34.25 -21.28
N VAL A 124 15.24 -34.75 -20.23
CA VAL A 124 16.42 -35.62 -20.27
C VAL A 124 16.46 -36.50 -19.03
N ARG A 125 16.89 -37.77 -19.17
CA ARG A 125 17.01 -38.72 -18.05
C ARG A 125 18.13 -39.72 -18.30
N ASP A 126 18.87 -40.06 -17.27
CA ASP A 126 19.88 -41.13 -17.24
C ASP A 126 19.94 -41.80 -15.85
N GLY A 127 20.99 -42.57 -15.55
CA GLY A 127 21.15 -43.23 -14.26
C GLY A 127 21.46 -42.30 -13.07
N CYS A 128 21.87 -41.06 -13.33
CA CYS A 128 22.20 -40.04 -12.32
C CYS A 128 21.00 -39.14 -11.99
N GLY A 129 19.93 -39.16 -12.81
CA GLY A 129 18.70 -38.42 -12.53
C GLY A 129 17.92 -38.03 -13.78
N ALA A 130 17.00 -37.08 -13.62
CA ALA A 130 16.13 -36.58 -14.68
C ALA A 130 15.92 -35.07 -14.56
N ALA A 131 15.77 -34.37 -15.68
CA ALA A 131 15.43 -32.96 -15.73
C ALA A 131 14.38 -32.69 -16.82
N ALA A 132 13.44 -31.80 -16.55
CA ALA A 132 12.40 -31.38 -17.49
C ALA A 132 12.27 -29.86 -17.51
N SER A 133 12.24 -29.27 -18.72
CA SER A 133 11.88 -27.86 -18.87
C SER A 133 10.36 -27.73 -18.75
N VAL A 134 9.93 -26.74 -17.98
CA VAL A 134 8.54 -26.49 -17.62
C VAL A 134 8.16 -25.06 -18.03
N GLY A 135 6.96 -24.91 -18.58
CA GLY A 135 6.46 -23.62 -19.04
C GLY A 135 6.94 -23.23 -20.45
N TRP A 136 6.42 -22.10 -20.93
CA TRP A 136 6.79 -21.56 -22.25
C TRP A 136 8.17 -20.90 -22.24
N SER A 137 8.84 -20.94 -23.39
CA SER A 137 10.10 -20.23 -23.62
C SER A 137 9.87 -18.73 -23.74
N ARG A 138 10.69 -17.92 -23.07
CA ARG A 138 10.77 -16.46 -23.25
C ARG A 138 12.21 -16.08 -23.56
N ALA A 139 12.48 -15.75 -24.84
CA ALA A 139 13.83 -15.48 -25.34
C ALA A 139 14.83 -16.62 -25.03
N GLY A 140 14.41 -17.88 -25.28
CA GLY A 140 15.22 -19.07 -25.05
C GLY A 140 15.24 -19.60 -23.61
N ARG A 141 14.71 -18.84 -22.64
CA ARG A 141 14.68 -19.20 -21.22
C ARG A 141 13.42 -19.96 -20.86
N ARG A 142 13.57 -21.05 -20.11
CA ARG A 142 12.49 -21.85 -19.52
C ARG A 142 12.74 -22.08 -18.05
N ARG A 143 11.67 -22.30 -17.28
CA ARG A 143 11.81 -22.85 -15.93
C ARG A 143 12.13 -24.35 -16.05
N PHE A 144 12.74 -24.95 -15.04
CA PHE A 144 12.94 -26.40 -15.01
C PHE A 144 12.73 -26.99 -13.62
N VAL A 145 12.50 -28.30 -13.60
CA VAL A 145 12.57 -29.15 -12.41
C VAL A 145 13.48 -30.33 -12.71
N GLU A 146 14.29 -30.68 -11.74
CA GLU A 146 15.31 -31.73 -11.82
C GLU A 146 15.22 -32.61 -10.58
N LEU A 147 15.31 -33.94 -10.76
CA LEU A 147 15.38 -34.95 -9.71
C LEU A 147 16.73 -35.68 -9.80
N ARG A 148 17.44 -35.74 -8.69
CA ARG A 148 18.77 -36.36 -8.59
C ARG A 148 18.72 -37.76 -7.97
N THR A 149 19.46 -38.68 -8.58
CA THR A 149 19.68 -40.04 -8.07
C THR A 149 21.13 -40.16 -7.59
N GLY A 150 21.33 -40.23 -6.28
CA GLY A 150 22.68 -40.22 -5.69
C GLY A 150 23.34 -38.83 -5.71
N ASP A 151 24.67 -38.79 -5.62
CA ASP A 151 25.46 -37.55 -5.50
C ASP A 151 25.97 -36.99 -6.83
N ALA A 152 25.88 -37.77 -7.91
CA ALA A 152 26.25 -37.30 -9.24
C ALA A 152 25.35 -36.13 -9.68
N GLU A 153 25.86 -35.30 -10.59
CA GLU A 153 25.01 -34.32 -11.28
C GLU A 153 24.15 -35.05 -12.32
N PRO A 154 22.86 -34.69 -12.44
CA PRO A 154 21.95 -35.27 -13.41
C PRO A 154 22.28 -34.78 -14.83
N PRO A 155 21.68 -35.37 -15.88
CA PRO A 155 22.07 -35.06 -17.24
C PRO A 155 21.69 -33.63 -17.63
N GLY A 156 22.57 -32.97 -18.38
CA GLY A 156 22.41 -31.57 -18.77
C GLY A 156 21.20 -31.33 -19.67
N LEU A 157 20.27 -30.50 -19.18
CA LEU A 157 19.10 -30.05 -19.94
C LEU A 157 19.44 -28.87 -20.87
N GLY A 158 20.46 -28.07 -20.55
CA GLY A 158 20.88 -26.87 -21.26
C GLY A 158 21.81 -26.02 -20.39
N GLU A 159 22.00 -24.75 -20.77
CA GLU A 159 22.77 -23.80 -19.95
C GLU A 159 21.91 -23.31 -18.77
N ILE A 160 22.32 -23.63 -17.54
CA ILE A 160 21.60 -23.22 -16.33
C ILE A 160 22.02 -21.79 -15.97
N GLU A 161 21.09 -20.85 -16.04
CA GLU A 161 21.29 -19.48 -15.58
C GLU A 161 21.05 -19.34 -14.07
N GLU A 162 20.07 -20.09 -13.55
CA GLU A 162 19.70 -20.09 -12.15
C GLU A 162 19.32 -21.50 -11.71
N ALA A 163 19.82 -21.93 -10.55
CA ALA A 163 19.50 -23.22 -9.95
C ALA A 163 19.40 -23.05 -8.43
N ARG A 164 18.36 -23.61 -7.84
CA ARG A 164 18.14 -23.63 -6.39
C ARG A 164 17.65 -25.00 -5.97
N ASP A 165 18.30 -25.56 -4.96
CA ASP A 165 17.79 -26.74 -4.28
C ASP A 165 16.45 -26.39 -3.60
N VAL A 166 15.52 -27.33 -3.66
CA VAL A 166 14.18 -27.15 -3.10
C VAL A 166 14.25 -27.20 -1.57
N PRO A 167 13.63 -26.24 -0.86
CA PRO A 167 13.58 -26.30 0.59
C PRO A 167 12.75 -27.50 1.06
N ARG A 168 13.16 -28.10 2.18
CA ARG A 168 12.32 -29.07 2.88
C ARG A 168 11.34 -28.30 3.75
N GLY A 169 10.06 -28.65 3.64
CA GLY A 169 8.99 -27.97 4.36
C GLY A 169 7.77 -28.88 4.51
N TRP A 170 6.70 -28.32 5.07
CA TRP A 170 5.42 -28.99 5.25
C TRP A 170 4.84 -29.46 3.90
N GLY A 171 4.23 -30.65 3.87
CA GLY A 171 3.51 -31.14 2.69
C GLY A 171 3.95 -32.52 2.19
N SER A 172 4.34 -33.41 3.11
CA SER A 172 4.53 -34.83 2.79
C SER A 172 3.24 -35.47 2.24
N PRO A 173 3.32 -36.61 1.52
CA PRO A 173 2.15 -37.31 1.01
C PRO A 173 1.13 -37.63 2.11
N GLU A 174 1.61 -38.02 3.30
CA GLU A 174 0.77 -38.33 4.46
C GLU A 174 0.03 -37.08 4.96
N GLN A 175 0.72 -35.95 5.13
CA GLN A 175 0.12 -34.68 5.55
C GLN A 175 -0.93 -34.19 4.55
N LEU A 176 -0.62 -34.25 3.25
CA LEU A 176 -1.53 -33.81 2.19
C LEU A 176 -2.79 -34.65 2.15
N ARG A 177 -2.66 -35.99 2.13
CA ARG A 177 -3.81 -36.91 2.14
C ARG A 177 -4.64 -36.73 3.42
N ARG A 178 -3.98 -36.58 4.57
CA ARG A 178 -4.64 -36.36 5.87
C ARG A 178 -5.46 -35.07 5.87
N LEU A 179 -4.89 -33.96 5.40
CA LEU A 179 -5.59 -32.69 5.30
C LEU A 179 -6.80 -32.79 4.36
N VAL A 180 -6.62 -33.35 3.16
CA VAL A 180 -7.72 -33.48 2.18
C VAL A 180 -8.87 -34.28 2.76
N ALA A 181 -8.59 -35.41 3.41
CA ALA A 181 -9.60 -36.22 4.08
C ALA A 181 -10.36 -35.42 5.15
N LEU A 182 -9.64 -34.72 6.04
CA LEU A 182 -10.25 -33.92 7.10
C LEU A 182 -11.14 -32.80 6.55
N VAL A 183 -10.71 -32.08 5.52
CA VAL A 183 -11.51 -31.01 4.90
C VAL A 183 -12.78 -31.57 4.26
N ARG A 184 -12.72 -32.75 3.64
CA ARG A 184 -13.90 -33.41 3.05
C ARG A 184 -14.86 -33.96 4.11
N GLU A 185 -14.33 -34.49 5.21
CA GLU A 185 -15.12 -35.08 6.31
C GLU A 185 -15.75 -34.02 7.21
N ARG A 186 -15.00 -32.97 7.57
CA ARG A 186 -15.38 -31.99 8.60
C ARG A 186 -15.78 -30.63 8.03
N GLY A 187 -15.57 -30.41 6.73
CA GLY A 187 -15.62 -29.08 6.14
C GLY A 187 -14.39 -28.24 6.51
N PRO A 188 -14.38 -26.93 6.19
CA PRO A 188 -13.23 -26.08 6.46
C PRO A 188 -12.98 -25.88 7.96
N ALA A 189 -11.72 -25.58 8.31
CA ALA A 189 -11.31 -25.21 9.65
C ALA A 189 -12.06 -23.93 10.11
N PRO A 190 -12.58 -23.90 11.36
CA PRO A 190 -13.30 -22.75 11.91
C PRO A 190 -12.47 -21.46 11.89
N TRP A 191 -13.14 -20.32 11.68
CA TRP A 191 -12.49 -19.01 11.71
C TRP A 191 -12.26 -18.52 13.15
N ASP A 192 -11.01 -18.24 13.51
CA ASP A 192 -10.64 -17.73 14.85
C ASP A 192 -10.26 -16.25 14.81
N ARG A 193 -10.95 -15.44 15.63
CA ARG A 193 -10.67 -13.99 15.76
C ARG A 193 -9.51 -13.71 16.70
N GLU A 194 -9.28 -14.56 17.69
CA GLU A 194 -8.16 -14.42 18.63
C GLU A 194 -6.83 -14.69 17.92
N ALA A 195 -6.80 -15.63 16.97
CA ALA A 195 -5.67 -15.83 16.07
C ALA A 195 -5.35 -14.57 15.24
N VAL A 196 -6.37 -13.85 14.75
CA VAL A 196 -6.17 -12.55 14.05
C VAL A 196 -5.62 -11.48 14.99
N ALA A 197 -6.12 -11.42 16.23
CA ALA A 197 -5.64 -10.48 17.24
C ALA A 197 -4.18 -10.74 17.61
N LEU A 198 -3.81 -12.02 17.82
CA LEU A 198 -2.45 -12.48 18.08
C LEU A 198 -1.51 -12.09 16.94
N LEU A 199 -1.89 -12.39 15.70
CA LEU A 199 -1.08 -12.05 14.52
C LEU A 199 -0.85 -10.55 14.44
N ARG A 200 -1.87 -9.72 14.65
CA ARG A 200 -1.74 -8.26 14.74
C ARG A 200 -0.78 -7.83 15.83
N GLU A 201 -0.88 -8.40 17.03
CA GLU A 201 -0.02 -8.02 18.16
C GLU A 201 1.45 -8.36 17.92
N ARG A 202 1.73 -9.53 17.36
CA ARG A 202 3.08 -10.03 17.09
C ARG A 202 3.75 -9.37 15.89
N THR A 203 2.99 -8.90 14.90
CA THR A 203 3.53 -8.32 13.65
C THR A 203 3.41 -6.80 13.56
N GLY A 204 2.41 -6.20 14.20
CA GLY A 204 2.02 -4.81 14.02
C GLY A 204 1.17 -4.54 12.77
N MET A 205 0.72 -5.58 12.06
CA MET A 205 -0.14 -5.44 10.87
C MET A 205 -1.53 -4.88 11.22
N GLY A 206 -2.20 -4.28 10.23
CA GLY A 206 -3.61 -3.93 10.38
C GLY A 206 -4.49 -5.18 10.59
N ARG A 207 -5.60 -5.06 11.34
CA ARG A 207 -6.57 -6.16 11.49
C ARG A 207 -7.01 -6.74 10.13
N PRO A 208 -7.27 -5.94 9.08
CA PRO A 208 -7.64 -6.49 7.78
C PRO A 208 -6.53 -7.32 7.13
N ALA A 209 -5.27 -6.84 7.17
CA ALA A 209 -4.14 -7.58 6.62
C ALA A 209 -3.86 -8.87 7.41
N ALA A 210 -3.92 -8.83 8.75
CA ALA A 210 -3.80 -10.02 9.59
C ALA A 210 -4.91 -11.05 9.27
N SER A 211 -6.15 -10.59 9.09
CA SER A 211 -7.26 -11.46 8.70
C SER A 211 -7.06 -12.07 7.31
N LEU A 212 -6.54 -11.31 6.34
CA LEU A 212 -6.25 -11.81 5.01
C LEU A 212 -5.07 -12.79 5.02
N ALA A 213 -4.01 -12.49 5.75
CA ALA A 213 -2.83 -13.34 5.86
C ALA A 213 -3.14 -14.68 6.54
N LEU A 214 -3.94 -14.68 7.61
CA LEU A 214 -4.41 -15.91 8.26
C LEU A 214 -5.31 -16.76 7.35
N ALA A 215 -6.06 -16.13 6.44
CA ALA A 215 -6.81 -16.80 5.39
C ALA A 215 -5.94 -17.26 4.21
N GLY A 216 -4.63 -17.02 4.29
CA GLY A 216 -3.68 -17.23 3.21
C GLY A 216 -3.95 -16.36 1.98
N LEU A 217 -4.73 -15.27 2.05
CA LEU A 217 -5.13 -14.39 0.93
C LEU A 217 -4.23 -13.15 0.81
N LEU A 218 -3.03 -13.32 0.22
CA LEU A 218 -1.99 -12.28 0.21
C LEU A 218 -1.98 -11.33 -1.00
N GLU A 219 -2.94 -11.43 -1.91
CA GLU A 219 -3.05 -10.54 -3.08
C GLU A 219 -4.49 -10.31 -3.52
N ARG A 220 -4.74 -9.10 -4.06
CA ARG A 220 -5.99 -8.75 -4.72
C ARG A 220 -5.98 -9.22 -6.18
N MET A 221 -6.70 -10.30 -6.46
CA MET A 221 -6.74 -10.87 -7.82
C MET A 221 -8.05 -10.65 -8.60
N TYR A 222 -9.14 -10.24 -7.92
CA TYR A 222 -10.46 -10.07 -8.55
C TYR A 222 -11.10 -8.73 -8.20
N VAL A 223 -11.99 -8.28 -9.09
CA VAL A 223 -12.89 -7.15 -8.86
C VAL A 223 -14.32 -7.64 -9.12
N PRO A 224 -15.24 -7.61 -8.13
CA PRO A 224 -15.01 -7.18 -6.74
C PRO A 224 -14.06 -8.12 -5.97
N PHE A 225 -13.24 -7.53 -5.10
CA PHE A 225 -12.35 -8.27 -4.21
C PHE A 225 -13.14 -8.74 -2.99
N LEU A 226 -13.22 -10.06 -2.82
CA LEU A 226 -14.08 -10.77 -1.86
C LEU A 226 -15.59 -10.54 -2.07
N ASP A 227 -16.38 -11.61 -2.06
CA ASP A 227 -17.84 -11.49 -2.04
C ASP A 227 -18.38 -11.16 -0.64
N ALA A 228 -19.70 -11.16 -0.48
CA ALA A 228 -20.33 -10.85 0.80
C ALA A 228 -20.05 -11.90 1.87
N ASP A 229 -19.97 -13.18 1.50
CA ASP A 229 -19.80 -14.31 2.42
C ASP A 229 -18.34 -14.42 2.90
N GLU A 230 -17.39 -14.25 1.98
CA GLU A 230 -15.96 -14.13 2.28
C GLU A 230 -15.72 -12.97 3.26
N ARG A 231 -16.29 -11.80 2.99
CA ARG A 231 -16.18 -10.62 3.87
C ARG A 231 -16.87 -10.83 5.23
N ALA A 232 -18.02 -11.50 5.27
CA ALA A 232 -18.72 -11.80 6.52
C ALA A 232 -17.91 -12.76 7.40
N THR A 233 -17.29 -13.78 6.79
CA THR A 233 -16.41 -14.74 7.45
C THR A 233 -15.19 -14.04 8.06
N LEU A 234 -14.50 -13.22 7.26
CA LEU A 234 -13.31 -12.47 7.67
C LEU A 234 -13.64 -11.24 8.54
N ARG A 235 -14.91 -10.90 8.70
CA ARG A 235 -15.39 -9.69 9.42
C ARG A 235 -14.79 -8.40 8.85
N LEU A 236 -14.77 -8.28 7.52
CA LEU A 236 -14.21 -7.14 6.81
C LEU A 236 -15.27 -6.36 6.03
N LYS A 237 -15.17 -5.03 6.07
CA LYS A 237 -15.84 -4.16 5.10
C LYS A 237 -15.04 -4.09 3.80
N VAL A 238 -15.65 -3.57 2.74
CA VAL A 238 -15.00 -3.45 1.42
C VAL A 238 -13.71 -2.64 1.52
N ALA A 239 -13.75 -1.42 2.08
CA ALA A 239 -12.57 -0.57 2.22
C ALA A 239 -11.48 -1.18 3.13
N GLU A 240 -11.89 -1.90 4.19
CA GLU A 240 -10.96 -2.60 5.07
C GLU A 240 -10.24 -3.74 4.33
N ALA A 241 -10.97 -4.53 3.53
CA ALA A 241 -10.39 -5.60 2.73
C ALA A 241 -9.44 -5.05 1.65
N GLU A 242 -9.80 -3.95 0.99
CA GLU A 242 -8.93 -3.30 0.01
C GLU A 242 -7.64 -2.75 0.64
N ASP A 243 -7.73 -2.10 1.80
CA ASP A 243 -6.56 -1.61 2.55
C ASP A 243 -5.66 -2.76 3.03
N GLY A 244 -6.24 -3.82 3.61
CA GLY A 244 -5.47 -4.99 4.05
C GLY A 244 -4.77 -5.70 2.89
N ALA A 245 -5.41 -5.79 1.73
CA ALA A 245 -4.77 -6.32 0.53
C ALA A 245 -3.66 -5.39 0.02
N SER A 246 -3.82 -4.06 0.13
CA SER A 246 -2.78 -3.10 -0.22
C SER A 246 -1.55 -3.22 0.68
N GLU A 247 -1.73 -3.51 1.97
CA GLU A 247 -0.62 -3.75 2.91
C GLU A 247 0.21 -4.97 2.49
N LEU A 248 -0.45 -6.02 1.99
CA LEU A 248 0.16 -7.27 1.56
C LEU A 248 0.67 -7.24 0.11
N ALA A 249 0.22 -6.29 -0.70
CA ALA A 249 0.51 -6.22 -2.13
C ALA A 249 2.00 -6.05 -2.44
N ARG A 250 2.79 -5.51 -1.51
CA ARG A 250 4.25 -5.33 -1.66
C ARG A 250 5.05 -6.61 -1.47
N LEU A 251 4.40 -7.70 -1.03
CA LEU A 251 5.04 -9.01 -1.04
C LEU A 251 5.18 -9.49 -2.50
N THR A 252 6.36 -9.97 -2.88
CA THR A 252 6.51 -10.68 -4.16
C THR A 252 5.79 -12.03 -4.09
N ALA A 253 5.47 -12.66 -5.23
CA ALA A 253 4.88 -13.99 -5.24
C ALA A 253 5.72 -15.01 -4.46
N SER A 254 7.05 -14.92 -4.54
CA SER A 254 7.96 -15.77 -3.76
C SER A 254 7.87 -15.48 -2.27
N GLU A 255 7.91 -14.20 -1.86
CA GLU A 255 7.77 -13.82 -0.43
C GLU A 255 6.43 -14.27 0.15
N ARG A 256 5.34 -14.23 -0.63
CA ARG A 256 4.03 -14.73 -0.21
C ARG A 256 4.02 -16.24 0.03
N LEU A 257 4.72 -16.99 -0.83
CA LEU A 257 4.84 -18.44 -0.68
C LEU A 257 5.70 -18.79 0.53
N GLU A 258 6.87 -18.16 0.71
CA GLU A 258 7.73 -18.39 1.87
C GLU A 258 7.00 -18.07 3.18
N LEU A 259 6.23 -16.99 3.21
CA LEU A 259 5.45 -16.58 4.38
C LEU A 259 4.42 -17.64 4.82
N LEU A 260 3.93 -18.45 3.89
CA LEU A 260 2.86 -19.44 4.11
C LEU A 260 3.33 -20.90 4.01
N ALA A 261 4.60 -21.15 3.68
CA ALA A 261 5.10 -22.49 3.35
C ALA A 261 4.93 -23.48 4.50
N ASP A 262 5.29 -23.06 5.72
CA ASP A 262 5.43 -23.93 6.88
C ASP A 262 4.53 -23.50 8.07
N VAL A 263 3.39 -22.86 7.78
CA VAL A 263 2.49 -22.33 8.82
C VAL A 263 1.49 -23.37 9.34
N LEU A 264 1.32 -24.50 8.66
CA LEU A 264 0.42 -25.57 9.08
C LEU A 264 1.05 -26.44 10.19
N PRO A 265 0.23 -27.03 11.08
CA PRO A 265 0.71 -27.96 12.10
C PRO A 265 1.21 -29.26 11.47
N GLU A 266 2.11 -29.97 12.18
CA GLU A 266 2.64 -31.26 11.73
C GLU A 266 1.53 -32.30 11.53
N ASP A 267 0.58 -32.41 12.47
CA ASP A 267 -0.69 -33.11 12.26
C ASP A 267 -1.77 -32.12 11.78
N PRO A 268 -2.26 -32.24 10.53
CA PRO A 268 -3.31 -31.37 10.02
C PRO A 268 -4.60 -31.36 10.87
N ALA A 269 -4.87 -32.40 11.67
CA ALA A 269 -6.07 -32.48 12.51
C ALA A 269 -6.14 -31.35 13.55
N GLU A 270 -5.00 -30.83 13.99
CA GLU A 270 -4.91 -29.74 14.97
C GLU A 270 -5.64 -28.46 14.51
N LEU A 271 -5.81 -28.25 13.19
CA LEU A 271 -6.55 -27.08 12.66
C LEU A 271 -8.01 -27.00 13.14
N TRP A 272 -8.63 -28.12 13.51
CA TRP A 272 -10.00 -28.18 14.00
C TRP A 272 -10.10 -28.12 15.53
N GLU A 273 -8.96 -28.11 16.24
CA GLU A 273 -8.93 -27.93 17.68
C GLU A 273 -9.12 -26.45 18.05
N PRO A 274 -9.55 -26.12 19.29
CA PRO A 274 -9.87 -24.75 19.69
C PRO A 274 -8.77 -23.71 19.45
N ASP A 275 -7.50 -24.12 19.50
CA ASP A 275 -6.33 -23.25 19.32
C ASP A 275 -5.59 -23.48 17.98
N GLY A 276 -6.14 -24.31 17.08
CA GLY A 276 -5.46 -24.72 15.84
C GLY A 276 -5.01 -23.54 14.97
N MET A 277 -5.90 -22.58 14.73
CA MET A 277 -5.59 -21.38 13.96
C MET A 277 -4.66 -20.41 14.70
N ARG A 278 -4.54 -20.49 16.03
CA ARG A 278 -3.58 -19.68 16.81
C ARG A 278 -2.15 -20.13 16.54
N GLY A 279 -1.90 -21.45 16.50
CA GLY A 279 -0.59 -21.98 16.11
C GLY A 279 -0.19 -21.58 14.69
N VAL A 280 -1.16 -21.51 13.76
CA VAL A 280 -0.93 -20.97 12.41
C VAL A 280 -0.55 -19.49 12.48
N ALA A 281 -1.25 -18.68 13.28
CA ALA A 281 -0.94 -17.27 13.48
C ALA A 281 0.45 -17.04 14.10
N GLU A 282 0.88 -17.89 15.03
CA GLU A 282 2.21 -17.82 15.65
C GLU A 282 3.33 -18.04 14.63
N ARG A 283 3.27 -19.16 13.88
CA ARG A 283 4.25 -19.48 12.83
C ARG A 283 4.27 -18.43 11.72
N LEU A 284 3.08 -17.95 11.33
CA LEU A 284 2.95 -16.86 10.37
C LEU A 284 3.59 -15.56 10.89
N ALA A 285 3.41 -15.24 12.17
CA ALA A 285 4.02 -14.06 12.78
C ALA A 285 5.55 -14.18 12.87
N GLU A 286 6.09 -15.37 13.13
CA GLU A 286 7.52 -15.65 13.16
C GLU A 286 8.16 -15.51 11.77
N ALA A 287 7.51 -16.08 10.75
CA ALA A 287 7.93 -15.91 9.35
C ALA A 287 7.91 -14.44 8.93
N TRP A 288 6.86 -13.69 9.30
CA TRP A 288 6.78 -12.26 9.04
C TRP A 288 7.92 -11.47 9.72
N GLN A 289 8.16 -11.72 11.01
CA GLN A 289 9.19 -11.02 11.78
C GLN A 289 10.60 -11.28 11.25
N THR A 290 10.89 -12.49 10.78
CA THR A 290 12.18 -12.83 10.18
C THR A 290 12.47 -12.01 8.92
N GLY A 291 11.45 -11.80 8.07
CA GLY A 291 11.62 -11.06 6.81
C GLY A 291 11.44 -9.55 6.92
N ARG A 292 10.60 -9.06 7.85
CA ARG A 292 10.14 -7.66 7.88
C ARG A 292 10.23 -7.00 9.25
N GLY A 293 10.65 -7.74 10.28
CA GLY A 293 10.63 -7.27 11.66
C GLY A 293 9.21 -7.07 12.20
N ARG A 294 9.12 -6.43 13.36
CA ARG A 294 7.86 -6.08 14.02
C ARG A 294 7.61 -4.58 13.93
N ARG A 295 6.42 -4.20 13.47
CA ARG A 295 5.94 -2.81 13.53
C ARG A 295 5.32 -2.50 14.89
N ALA A 296 5.27 -1.22 15.25
CA ALA A 296 4.53 -0.78 16.42
C ALA A 296 3.03 -1.09 16.25
N VAL A 297 2.40 -1.62 17.29
CA VAL A 297 0.96 -1.91 17.28
C VAL A 297 0.20 -0.60 17.48
N VAL A 298 -0.54 -0.19 16.46
CA VAL A 298 -1.34 1.05 16.48
C VAL A 298 -2.79 0.73 16.91
N PRO A 299 -3.46 1.62 17.66
CA PRO A 299 -4.86 1.45 18.03
C PRO A 299 -5.77 1.26 16.80
N GLU A 300 -6.75 0.35 16.89
CA GLU A 300 -7.65 0.06 15.76
C GLU A 300 -8.47 1.28 15.33
N ARG A 301 -8.81 2.17 16.28
CA ARG A 301 -9.49 3.44 15.98
C ARG A 301 -8.68 4.31 15.00
N THR A 302 -7.35 4.29 15.12
CA THR A 302 -6.42 5.12 14.35
C THR A 302 -6.26 4.53 12.96
N LEU A 303 -6.03 3.22 12.86
CA LEU A 303 -6.02 2.51 11.58
C LEU A 303 -7.32 2.73 10.80
N LYS A 304 -8.48 2.60 11.45
CA LYS A 304 -9.78 2.85 10.82
C LYS A 304 -9.93 4.30 10.33
N ALA A 305 -9.48 5.27 11.10
CA ALA A 305 -9.50 6.67 10.70
C ALA A 305 -8.60 6.92 9.47
N VAL A 306 -7.45 6.26 9.39
CA VAL A 306 -6.56 6.33 8.22
C VAL A 306 -7.16 5.63 6.99
N VAL A 307 -7.86 4.49 7.16
CA VAL A 307 -8.60 3.84 6.05
C VAL A 307 -9.65 4.78 5.45
N GLU A 308 -10.30 5.61 6.27
CA GLU A 308 -11.28 6.61 5.82
C GLU A 308 -10.64 7.73 4.95
N LEU A 309 -9.31 7.92 5.00
CA LEU A 309 -8.57 8.84 4.12
C LEU A 309 -8.45 8.34 2.67
N GLN A 310 -8.64 7.03 2.43
CA GLN A 310 -8.54 6.41 1.10
C GLN A 310 -7.21 6.72 0.39
N LEU A 311 -6.11 6.51 1.10
CA LEU A 311 -4.76 6.73 0.59
C LEU A 311 -4.52 5.92 -0.69
N LEU A 312 -3.94 6.55 -1.70
CA LEU A 312 -3.73 5.91 -3.02
C LEU A 312 -2.46 5.03 -3.07
N ARG A 313 -1.47 5.28 -2.21
CA ARG A 313 -0.10 4.74 -2.34
C ARG A 313 0.40 3.95 -1.13
N LEU A 314 -0.20 4.20 0.03
CA LEU A 314 0.15 3.55 1.29
C LEU A 314 -1.11 2.87 1.85
N SER A 315 -0.93 1.69 2.43
CA SER A 315 -1.91 1.13 3.35
C SER A 315 -1.94 1.92 4.66
N ALA A 316 -3.02 1.77 5.45
CA ALA A 316 -3.13 2.41 6.75
C ALA A 316 -1.99 2.02 7.71
N ALA A 317 -1.55 0.76 7.67
CA ALA A 317 -0.44 0.28 8.49
C ALA A 317 0.90 0.93 8.09
N GLU A 318 1.19 1.04 6.78
CA GLU A 318 2.40 1.71 6.30
C GLU A 318 2.39 3.21 6.59
N PHE A 319 1.23 3.85 6.46
CA PHE A 319 1.05 5.24 6.89
C PHE A 319 1.40 5.40 8.36
N CYS A 320 0.80 4.59 9.25
CA CYS A 320 1.07 4.68 10.68
C CYS A 320 2.52 4.31 11.05
N ALA A 321 3.09 3.32 10.37
CA ALA A 321 4.47 2.89 10.59
C ALA A 321 5.48 4.01 10.31
N ALA A 322 5.22 4.85 9.29
CA ALA A 322 6.03 6.02 9.00
C ALA A 322 6.03 7.08 10.11
N PHE A 323 5.04 7.11 11.00
CA PHE A 323 5.08 7.99 12.18
C PHE A 323 5.74 7.30 13.37
N THR A 324 5.44 6.02 13.59
CA THR A 324 5.90 5.29 14.78
C THR A 324 7.36 4.84 14.71
N ASN A 325 7.88 4.56 13.51
CA ASN A 325 9.28 4.20 13.28
C ASN A 325 9.73 4.59 11.86
N PRO A 326 9.83 5.91 11.56
CA PRO A 326 10.14 6.41 10.23
C PRO A 326 11.48 5.88 9.66
N ALA A 327 12.47 5.64 10.51
CA ALA A 327 13.80 5.17 10.10
C ALA A 327 13.82 3.70 9.63
N ALA A 328 12.81 2.90 9.97
CA ALA A 328 12.65 1.54 9.47
C ALA A 328 11.87 1.48 8.15
N GLU A 329 11.27 2.59 7.70
CA GLU A 329 10.41 2.57 6.53
C GLU A 329 11.21 2.68 5.22
N PRO A 330 10.97 1.78 4.25
CA PRO A 330 11.60 1.86 2.94
C PRO A 330 11.39 3.21 2.25
N GLY A 331 12.44 3.76 1.67
CA GLY A 331 12.46 5.11 1.11
C GLY A 331 12.81 6.21 2.12
N LEU A 332 12.66 6.00 3.43
CA LEU A 332 13.07 6.93 4.48
C LEU A 332 14.28 6.43 5.29
N SER A 333 14.56 5.13 5.21
CA SER A 333 15.56 4.43 6.03
C SER A 333 17.00 4.88 5.82
N ALA A 334 17.33 5.50 4.68
CA ALA A 334 18.66 6.01 4.37
C ALA A 334 18.56 7.26 3.48
N PRO A 335 19.58 8.14 3.49
CA PRO A 335 19.75 9.15 2.45
C PRO A 335 19.75 8.53 1.04
N LEU A 336 19.23 9.27 0.05
CA LEU A 336 19.06 8.78 -1.32
C LEU A 336 19.85 9.63 -2.31
N ASP A 337 20.83 9.02 -2.96
CA ASP A 337 21.46 9.57 -4.16
C ASP A 337 20.62 9.20 -5.39
N THR A 338 20.01 10.21 -6.02
CA THR A 338 19.17 10.01 -7.21
C THR A 338 19.79 10.69 -8.42
N TRP A 339 19.57 10.11 -9.60
CA TRP A 339 20.06 10.64 -10.86
C TRP A 339 19.06 10.42 -11.99
N ILE A 340 19.29 11.07 -13.13
CA ILE A 340 18.47 10.90 -14.33
C ILE A 340 19.19 9.94 -15.28
N LYS A 341 18.47 8.94 -15.80
CA LYS A 341 18.95 8.04 -16.86
C LYS A 341 18.07 8.07 -18.10
N ASN A 342 18.60 7.60 -19.23
CA ASN A 342 17.81 7.38 -20.44
C ASN A 342 16.83 6.22 -20.26
N SER A 343 15.66 6.30 -20.88
CA SER A 343 14.69 5.21 -20.97
C SER A 343 13.94 5.29 -22.30
N GLU A 344 13.22 4.21 -22.66
CA GLU A 344 12.36 4.19 -23.86
C GLU A 344 11.26 5.27 -23.85
N HIS A 345 10.96 5.84 -22.67
CA HIS A 345 9.95 6.89 -22.47
C HIS A 345 10.57 8.26 -22.17
N GLY A 346 11.86 8.43 -22.49
CA GLY A 346 12.65 9.63 -22.22
C GLY A 346 13.34 9.61 -20.86
N PRO A 347 13.94 10.73 -20.45
CA PRO A 347 14.70 10.82 -19.20
C PRO A 347 13.85 10.47 -17.98
N LEU A 348 14.39 9.59 -17.12
CA LEU A 348 13.73 9.08 -15.93
C LEU A 348 14.62 9.27 -14.70
N LEU A 349 14.05 9.88 -13.66
CA LEU A 349 14.64 9.94 -12.33
C LEU A 349 14.67 8.54 -11.69
N THR A 350 15.83 8.13 -11.20
CA THR A 350 16.09 6.78 -10.64
C THR A 350 17.08 6.87 -9.48
N ASP A 351 17.22 5.76 -8.77
CA ASP A 351 18.32 5.45 -7.86
C ASP A 351 18.75 3.98 -8.06
N ALA A 352 19.68 3.50 -7.24
CA ALA A 352 20.24 2.14 -7.35
C ALA A 352 19.22 1.02 -7.07
N ARG A 353 18.20 1.29 -6.25
CA ARG A 353 17.24 0.29 -5.73
C ARG A 353 15.78 0.65 -6.02
N TRP A 354 15.53 1.68 -6.84
CA TRP A 354 14.20 2.24 -7.08
C TRP A 354 13.50 2.76 -5.80
N ASP A 355 14.28 3.11 -4.78
CA ASP A 355 13.80 3.72 -3.53
C ASP A 355 13.24 5.13 -3.73
N ILE A 356 13.57 5.84 -4.82
CA ILE A 356 12.97 7.15 -5.13
C ILE A 356 11.45 7.08 -5.27
N VAL A 357 10.91 6.02 -5.89
CA VAL A 357 9.46 5.84 -5.99
C VAL A 357 8.85 5.66 -4.61
N ARG A 358 9.55 4.93 -3.73
CA ARG A 358 9.11 4.75 -2.36
C ARG A 358 9.10 6.09 -1.62
N PHE A 359 10.17 6.86 -1.69
CA PHE A 359 10.27 8.19 -1.08
C PHE A 359 9.19 9.15 -1.59
N GLU A 360 8.99 9.26 -2.91
CA GLU A 360 7.92 10.08 -3.49
C GLU A 360 6.54 9.64 -2.98
N ASP A 361 6.27 8.34 -2.87
CA ASP A 361 4.99 7.86 -2.35
C ASP A 361 4.77 8.25 -0.88
N ARG A 362 5.84 8.32 -0.06
CA ARG A 362 5.75 8.80 1.33
C ARG A 362 5.56 10.31 1.35
N LEU A 363 6.34 11.07 0.59
CA LEU A 363 6.20 12.52 0.52
C LEU A 363 4.77 12.92 0.16
N HIS A 364 4.20 12.32 -0.89
CA HIS A 364 2.84 12.60 -1.38
C HIS A 364 1.72 12.05 -0.50
N SER A 365 1.97 11.04 0.35
CA SER A 365 0.94 10.45 1.22
C SER A 365 0.99 10.99 2.64
N LEU A 366 2.17 11.30 3.17
CA LEU A 366 2.37 11.70 4.56
C LEU A 366 2.23 13.22 4.71
N VAL A 367 2.92 14.01 3.87
CA VAL A 367 2.96 15.47 4.02
C VAL A 367 1.58 16.12 4.01
N PRO A 368 0.69 15.82 3.04
CA PRO A 368 -0.67 16.39 3.03
C PRO A 368 -1.52 16.02 4.24
N HIS A 369 -1.14 14.96 4.98
CA HIS A 369 -1.88 14.44 6.12
C HIS A 369 -1.20 14.73 7.47
N LEU A 370 -0.06 15.43 7.51
CA LEU A 370 0.56 15.85 8.78
C LEU A 370 -0.40 16.70 9.61
N ALA A 371 -1.12 17.62 8.96
CA ALA A 371 -2.13 18.45 9.60
C ALA A 371 -3.34 17.63 10.11
N TRP A 372 -3.72 16.59 9.37
CA TRP A 372 -4.78 15.67 9.79
C TRP A 372 -4.35 14.86 11.01
N VAL A 373 -3.12 14.32 11.04
CA VAL A 373 -2.57 13.59 12.20
C VAL A 373 -2.53 14.48 13.44
N TYR A 374 -2.11 15.74 13.27
CA TYR A 374 -2.10 16.76 14.32
C TYR A 374 -3.52 17.07 14.86
N ALA A 375 -4.52 17.18 13.97
CA ALA A 375 -5.86 17.65 14.30
C ALA A 375 -6.82 16.54 14.76
N GLU A 376 -6.79 15.39 14.08
CA GLU A 376 -7.83 14.36 14.12
C GLU A 376 -7.45 13.14 14.96
N LEU A 377 -6.21 13.06 15.42
CA LEU A 377 -5.78 12.07 16.41
C LEU A 377 -5.66 12.73 17.79
N PRO A 378 -6.06 12.03 18.87
CA PRO A 378 -5.96 12.57 20.21
C PRO A 378 -4.50 12.61 20.68
N ALA A 379 -4.19 13.53 21.59
CA ALA A 379 -2.93 13.52 22.32
C ALA A 379 -2.70 12.16 23.02
N GLY A 380 -1.48 11.64 22.94
CA GLY A 380 -1.12 10.30 23.41
C GLY A 380 -1.39 9.17 22.39
N ASP A 381 -1.90 9.46 21.19
CA ASP A 381 -1.91 8.49 20.09
C ASP A 381 -0.51 8.32 19.49
N PRO A 382 0.04 7.10 19.36
CA PRO A 382 1.43 6.89 18.92
C PRO A 382 1.73 7.44 17.52
N VAL A 383 0.72 7.53 16.63
CA VAL A 383 0.90 8.13 15.30
C VAL A 383 1.03 9.64 15.40
N ARG A 384 0.24 10.27 16.29
CA ARG A 384 0.36 11.71 16.56
C ARG A 384 1.69 12.03 17.21
N GLU A 385 2.05 11.31 18.26
CA GLU A 385 3.31 11.54 19.00
C GLU A 385 4.57 11.31 18.14
N GLY A 386 4.48 10.47 17.11
CA GLY A 386 5.55 10.25 16.14
C GLY A 386 5.77 11.37 15.12
N LEU A 387 4.84 12.32 15.00
CA LEU A 387 4.87 13.39 13.99
C LEU A 387 6.18 14.21 14.01
N PRO A 388 6.68 14.72 15.15
CA PRO A 388 7.93 15.49 15.17
C PRO A 388 9.13 14.69 14.68
N GLY A 389 9.19 13.39 15.02
CA GLY A 389 10.25 12.48 14.58
C GLY A 389 10.24 12.25 13.07
N LEU A 390 9.06 12.06 12.48
CA LEU A 390 8.92 11.95 11.02
C LEU A 390 9.32 13.26 10.31
N VAL A 391 8.87 14.42 10.81
CA VAL A 391 9.22 15.73 10.22
C VAL A 391 10.74 15.93 10.23
N ARG A 392 11.39 15.64 11.36
CA ARG A 392 12.85 15.74 11.49
C ARG A 392 13.57 14.84 10.48
N LEU A 393 13.13 13.58 10.32
CA LEU A 393 13.72 12.67 9.35
C LEU A 393 13.48 13.14 7.91
N LEU A 394 12.28 13.61 7.57
CA LEU A 394 12.01 14.15 6.24
C LEU A 394 12.92 15.33 5.91
N LEU A 395 13.13 16.25 6.86
CA LEU A 395 14.06 17.37 6.68
C LEU A 395 15.50 16.86 6.46
N GLU A 396 15.97 15.90 7.27
CA GLU A 396 17.30 15.28 7.08
C GLU A 396 17.44 14.63 5.69
N ARG A 397 16.41 13.95 5.19
CA ARG A 397 16.42 13.35 3.84
C ARG A 397 16.39 14.41 2.74
N LEU A 398 15.66 15.50 2.94
CA LEU A 398 15.60 16.63 2.02
C LEU A 398 16.88 17.48 2.01
N ASP A 399 17.65 17.48 3.10
CA ASP A 399 18.96 18.13 3.20
C ASP A 399 20.10 17.30 2.57
N HIS A 400 19.82 16.08 2.10
CA HIS A 400 20.83 15.27 1.41
C HIS A 400 21.17 15.86 0.03
N PRO A 401 22.42 16.25 -0.25
CA PRO A 401 22.79 16.95 -1.48
C PRO A 401 22.67 16.09 -2.75
N GLY A 402 22.70 14.77 -2.60
CA GLY A 402 22.50 13.82 -3.70
C GLY A 402 21.04 13.58 -4.08
N LEU A 403 20.08 14.12 -3.32
CA LEU A 403 18.66 13.95 -3.62
C LEU A 403 18.22 14.94 -4.70
N LEU A 404 17.76 14.39 -5.81
CA LEU A 404 17.06 15.09 -6.89
C LEU A 404 15.58 14.68 -6.88
N LEU A 405 14.66 15.66 -6.87
CA LEU A 405 13.20 15.49 -6.85
C LEU A 405 12.54 16.16 -8.07
N ARG A 406 11.26 15.87 -8.31
CA ARG A 406 10.50 16.43 -9.44
C ARG A 406 9.87 17.76 -9.07
N ALA A 407 10.19 18.81 -9.84
CA ALA A 407 9.50 20.08 -9.80
C ALA A 407 8.36 20.18 -10.85
N GLY A 408 8.20 19.17 -11.70
CA GLY A 408 7.12 19.07 -12.68
C GLY A 408 7.54 19.52 -14.08
N HIS A 409 6.72 20.39 -14.67
CA HIS A 409 6.91 20.90 -16.03
C HIS A 409 6.91 22.43 -16.04
N PRO A 410 7.56 23.06 -17.04
CA PRO A 410 7.41 24.50 -17.25
C PRO A 410 5.93 24.89 -17.43
N ALA A 411 5.52 25.99 -16.80
CA ALA A 411 4.22 26.59 -17.01
C ALA A 411 4.01 26.92 -18.50
N ALA A 412 2.73 26.95 -18.92
CA ALA A 412 2.39 27.28 -20.30
C ALA A 412 2.92 28.68 -20.66
N GLY A 413 3.77 28.76 -21.69
CA GLY A 413 4.40 30.01 -22.13
C GLY A 413 5.76 30.31 -21.50
N SER A 414 6.24 29.49 -20.56
CA SER A 414 7.53 29.70 -19.86
C SER A 414 8.72 28.98 -20.49
N GLY A 415 8.53 28.36 -21.66
CA GLY A 415 9.56 27.62 -22.40
C GLY A 415 9.11 26.20 -22.77
N ARG A 416 9.32 25.80 -24.03
CA ARG A 416 8.96 24.49 -24.61
C ARG A 416 10.16 23.60 -24.88
N THR A 417 11.37 24.15 -24.85
CA THR A 417 12.62 23.44 -25.12
C THR A 417 13.68 23.85 -24.10
N VAL A 418 14.71 23.02 -23.94
CA VAL A 418 15.88 23.40 -23.13
C VAL A 418 16.56 24.66 -23.67
N ALA A 419 16.65 24.82 -25.00
CA ALA A 419 17.28 25.99 -25.62
C ALA A 419 16.62 27.31 -25.19
N GLU A 420 15.29 27.35 -25.09
CA GLU A 420 14.55 28.52 -24.62
C GLU A 420 14.78 28.85 -23.13
N LEU A 421 15.26 27.88 -22.35
CA LEU A 421 15.45 27.98 -20.90
C LEU A 421 16.92 28.26 -20.51
N GLN A 422 17.86 28.18 -21.44
CA GLN A 422 19.30 28.30 -21.17
C GLN A 422 19.72 29.69 -20.66
N GLU A 423 19.12 30.76 -21.17
CA GLU A 423 19.43 32.12 -20.68
C GLU A 423 19.05 32.30 -19.20
N ARG A 424 18.02 31.58 -18.74
CA ARG A 424 17.51 31.69 -17.36
C ARG A 424 18.20 30.73 -16.39
N PHE A 425 18.50 29.51 -16.83
CA PHE A 425 19.04 28.43 -15.98
C PHE A 425 20.49 28.07 -16.33
N GLY A 426 21.12 28.79 -17.25
CA GLY A 426 22.50 28.56 -17.67
C GLY A 426 22.66 27.47 -18.75
N PHE A 427 23.92 27.26 -19.12
CA PHE A 427 24.31 26.46 -20.30
C PHE A 427 25.00 25.14 -19.94
N ARG A 428 25.22 24.86 -18.66
CA ARG A 428 25.93 23.65 -18.22
C ARG A 428 25.01 22.44 -18.40
N PRO A 429 25.41 21.39 -19.14
CA PRO A 429 24.61 20.18 -19.26
C PRO A 429 24.61 19.38 -17.96
N TYR A 430 23.58 18.55 -17.77
CA TYR A 430 23.50 17.64 -16.62
C TYR A 430 24.63 16.62 -16.64
N ALA A 431 25.35 16.51 -15.52
CA ALA A 431 26.47 15.61 -15.32
C ALA A 431 26.07 14.45 -14.38
N GLY A 432 25.22 13.55 -14.88
CA GLY A 432 24.86 12.30 -14.20
C GLY A 432 25.81 11.14 -14.53
N PRO A 433 25.60 9.95 -13.94
CA PRO A 433 26.37 8.74 -14.24
C PRO A 433 26.36 8.37 -15.72
N ASP A 434 25.21 8.58 -16.38
CA ASP A 434 25.02 8.34 -17.81
C ASP A 434 24.83 9.66 -18.55
N ARG A 435 25.43 9.76 -19.75
CA ARG A 435 25.15 10.88 -20.65
C ARG A 435 23.72 10.77 -21.19
N LEU A 436 22.93 11.83 -21.04
CA LEU A 436 21.57 11.86 -21.56
C LEU A 436 21.52 12.04 -23.09
N ASP A 437 20.54 11.40 -23.72
CA ASP A 437 20.29 11.48 -25.17
C ASP A 437 19.59 12.78 -25.59
N VAL A 438 19.11 13.56 -24.61
CA VAL A 438 18.42 14.83 -24.80
C VAL A 438 19.26 15.99 -24.27
N ALA A 439 18.98 17.20 -24.77
CA ALA A 439 19.56 18.41 -24.20
C ALA A 439 19.14 18.56 -22.72
N SER A 440 20.06 19.10 -21.91
CA SER A 440 19.82 19.31 -20.49
C SER A 440 20.52 20.56 -19.97
N ILE A 441 20.03 21.07 -18.85
CA ILE A 441 20.61 22.16 -18.06
C ILE A 441 20.76 21.67 -16.62
N ASP A 442 21.86 22.05 -15.98
CA ASP A 442 22.10 21.88 -14.54
C ASP A 442 22.79 23.11 -13.96
N ASP A 443 22.07 23.88 -13.14
CA ASP A 443 22.59 25.08 -12.45
C ASP A 443 23.05 24.81 -11.00
N GLY A 444 23.09 23.52 -10.61
CA GLY A 444 23.36 23.05 -9.25
C GLY A 444 22.11 22.92 -8.38
N LEU A 445 21.09 23.76 -8.55
CA LEU A 445 19.79 23.60 -7.89
C LEU A 445 18.81 22.85 -8.80
N THR A 446 18.62 23.36 -10.01
CA THR A 446 17.62 22.96 -10.99
C THR A 446 18.26 22.12 -12.09
N VAL A 447 17.64 20.98 -12.41
CA VAL A 447 18.01 20.14 -13.55
C VAL A 447 16.82 20.06 -14.52
N ILE A 448 17.02 20.54 -15.75
CA ILE A 448 15.99 20.54 -16.79
C ILE A 448 16.44 19.59 -17.89
N THR A 449 15.55 18.68 -18.30
CA THR A 449 15.78 17.78 -19.45
C THR A 449 14.74 18.04 -20.52
N ASP A 450 15.18 18.14 -21.77
CA ASP A 450 14.28 18.34 -22.91
C ASP A 450 13.33 17.14 -23.10
N GLY A 451 12.18 17.40 -23.70
CA GLY A 451 11.20 16.37 -23.97
C GLY A 451 11.56 15.50 -25.18
N THR A 452 11.01 14.29 -25.21
CA THR A 452 11.15 13.37 -26.35
C THR A 452 10.05 13.60 -27.39
N VAL A 453 10.35 13.26 -28.64
CA VAL A 453 9.38 13.27 -29.74
C VAL A 453 8.79 11.88 -29.90
N ASP A 454 7.48 11.74 -29.80
CA ASP A 454 6.79 10.47 -30.01
C ASP A 454 6.70 10.10 -31.50
N ARG A 455 6.21 8.89 -31.80
CA ARG A 455 6.02 8.41 -33.18
C ARG A 455 5.08 9.27 -34.03
N ARG A 456 4.28 10.14 -33.41
CA ARG A 456 3.34 11.06 -34.07
C ARG A 456 3.96 12.45 -34.27
N GLY A 457 5.23 12.65 -33.90
CA GLY A 457 5.91 13.94 -33.98
C GLY A 457 5.57 14.89 -32.83
N HIS A 458 4.83 14.44 -31.80
CA HIS A 458 4.51 15.26 -30.66
C HIS A 458 5.68 15.29 -29.68
N ARG A 459 6.19 16.49 -29.38
CA ARG A 459 7.21 16.71 -28.36
C ARG A 459 6.57 16.89 -27.00
N SER A 460 6.92 16.02 -26.05
CA SER A 460 6.53 16.23 -24.65
C SER A 460 7.17 17.51 -24.08
N PRO A 461 6.56 18.20 -23.10
CA PRO A 461 7.21 19.33 -22.46
C PRO A 461 8.53 18.92 -21.77
N PRO A 462 9.45 19.87 -21.52
CA PRO A 462 10.61 19.62 -20.69
C PRO A 462 10.21 19.13 -19.28
N ARG A 463 11.10 18.38 -18.65
CA ARG A 463 10.96 17.93 -17.26
C ARG A 463 11.89 18.74 -16.37
N VAL A 464 11.35 19.24 -15.27
CA VAL A 464 12.07 20.03 -14.28
C VAL A 464 12.26 19.20 -13.02
N HIS A 465 13.50 19.13 -12.57
CA HIS A 465 13.91 18.50 -11.33
C HIS A 465 14.69 19.51 -10.50
N PHE A 466 14.80 19.27 -9.19
CA PHE A 466 15.53 20.15 -8.30
C PHE A 466 16.17 19.38 -7.14
N ARG A 467 17.24 19.95 -6.58
CA ARG A 467 17.95 19.44 -5.41
C ARG A 467 17.45 20.16 -4.16
N PRO A 468 16.63 19.52 -3.30
CA PRO A 468 16.00 20.21 -2.18
C PRO A 468 16.98 20.76 -1.14
N ALA A 469 18.20 20.21 -1.06
CA ALA A 469 19.27 20.69 -0.17
C ALA A 469 19.81 22.08 -0.54
N PHE A 470 19.60 22.51 -1.80
CA PHE A 470 20.04 23.80 -2.31
C PHE A 470 18.88 24.76 -2.56
N TYR A 471 17.65 24.38 -2.18
CA TYR A 471 16.47 25.21 -2.31
C TYR A 471 16.31 26.11 -1.07
N GLY A 472 16.10 27.41 -1.27
CA GLY A 472 15.97 28.38 -0.18
C GLY A 472 15.50 29.74 -0.66
N ASP A 473 15.89 30.79 0.03
CA ASP A 473 15.47 32.17 -0.27
C ASP A 473 16.49 32.88 -1.18
N ASP A 474 16.75 32.31 -2.37
CA ASP A 474 17.68 32.87 -3.36
C ASP A 474 17.04 33.05 -4.76
N GLU A 475 17.71 33.81 -5.64
CA GLU A 475 17.23 34.11 -7.00
C GLU A 475 17.00 32.84 -7.84
N ARG A 476 17.79 31.78 -7.65
CA ARG A 476 17.63 30.52 -8.38
C ARG A 476 16.38 29.78 -7.92
N SER A 477 16.10 29.79 -6.63
CA SER A 477 14.91 29.19 -6.04
C SER A 477 13.64 29.93 -6.48
N GLN A 478 13.68 31.27 -6.53
CA GLN A 478 12.61 32.08 -7.12
C GLN A 478 12.43 31.79 -8.62
N ALA A 479 13.52 31.60 -9.37
CA ALA A 479 13.47 31.25 -10.78
C ALA A 479 12.83 29.87 -11.01
N LEU A 480 13.18 28.88 -10.19
CA LEU A 480 12.57 27.56 -10.18
C LEU A 480 11.07 27.64 -9.89
N ALA A 481 10.68 28.28 -8.78
CA ALA A 481 9.28 28.41 -8.37
C ALA A 481 8.42 29.04 -9.48
N ALA A 482 8.91 30.13 -10.10
CA ALA A 482 8.22 30.81 -11.20
C ALA A 482 8.27 30.06 -12.55
N LEU A 483 9.06 28.99 -12.69
CA LEU A 483 9.02 28.11 -13.87
C LEU A 483 7.92 27.07 -13.75
N THR A 484 7.66 26.55 -12.55
CA THR A 484 6.75 25.42 -12.35
C THR A 484 5.30 25.77 -12.68
N SER A 485 4.60 24.79 -13.25
CA SER A 485 3.22 24.97 -13.71
C SER A 485 2.17 24.97 -12.60
N GLY A 486 2.51 24.44 -11.41
CA GLY A 486 1.54 24.17 -10.36
C GLY A 486 0.56 23.05 -10.73
N PHE A 487 0.84 22.28 -11.78
CA PHE A 487 -0.03 21.24 -12.32
C PHE A 487 0.70 19.90 -12.40
N GLY A 488 0.07 18.85 -11.88
CA GLY A 488 0.60 17.49 -11.89
C GLY A 488 1.24 17.09 -10.57
N ARG A 489 2.07 16.04 -10.58
CA ARG A 489 2.77 15.54 -9.39
C ARG A 489 4.05 16.36 -9.21
N GLU A 490 3.98 17.41 -8.39
CA GLU A 490 5.11 18.28 -8.06
C GLU A 490 5.52 18.06 -6.59
N ASP A 491 6.81 17.84 -6.35
CA ASP A 491 7.36 17.65 -5.00
C ASP A 491 7.65 18.99 -4.31
N LEU A 492 7.88 20.06 -5.10
CA LEU A 492 8.31 21.37 -4.61
C LEU A 492 7.36 21.98 -3.57
N PRO A 493 6.02 22.05 -3.79
CA PRO A 493 5.11 22.61 -2.77
C PRO A 493 5.08 21.82 -1.46
N LEU A 494 5.34 20.50 -1.52
CA LEU A 494 5.41 19.65 -0.33
C LEU A 494 6.70 19.94 0.45
N VAL A 495 7.82 20.10 -0.24
CA VAL A 495 9.12 20.47 0.35
C VAL A 495 9.04 21.86 1.01
N GLU A 496 8.47 22.84 0.30
CA GLU A 496 8.28 24.20 0.82
C GLU A 496 7.46 24.19 2.11
N TRP A 497 6.35 23.45 2.13
CA TRP A 497 5.48 23.43 3.30
C TRP A 497 6.11 22.71 4.49
N VAL A 498 6.82 21.59 4.27
CA VAL A 498 7.52 20.85 5.33
C VAL A 498 8.63 21.67 5.97
N ARG A 499 9.38 22.44 5.17
CA ARG A 499 10.39 23.40 5.65
C ARG A 499 9.78 24.69 6.20
N GLY A 500 8.50 24.92 5.91
CA GLY A 500 7.79 26.14 6.25
C GLY A 500 7.47 26.26 7.74
N PRO A 501 7.22 27.49 8.21
CA PRO A 501 7.06 27.77 9.64
C PRO A 501 5.79 27.15 10.24
N VAL A 502 4.77 26.84 9.43
CA VAL A 502 3.52 26.20 9.91
C VAL A 502 3.77 24.75 10.29
N CYS A 503 4.52 24.00 9.48
CA CYS A 503 4.89 22.61 9.79
C CYS A 503 5.73 22.56 11.08
N ALA A 504 6.70 23.47 11.23
CA ALA A 504 7.50 23.61 12.45
C ALA A 504 6.63 23.83 13.69
N ARG A 505 5.70 24.79 13.67
CA ARG A 505 4.79 25.04 14.79
C ARG A 505 3.84 23.87 15.08
N ILE A 506 3.40 23.12 14.06
CA ILE A 506 2.62 21.89 14.26
C ILE A 506 3.46 20.85 15.02
N ALA A 507 4.71 20.63 14.61
CA ALA A 507 5.61 19.70 15.29
C ALA A 507 5.89 20.13 16.74
N GLU A 508 6.20 21.41 16.98
CA GLU A 508 6.41 21.98 18.31
C GLU A 508 5.21 21.80 19.24
N ARG A 509 3.98 21.96 18.72
CA ARG A 509 2.76 21.77 19.51
C ARG A 509 2.54 20.33 19.95
N VAL A 510 2.92 19.37 19.11
CA VAL A 510 2.88 17.94 19.44
C VAL A 510 3.96 17.62 20.46
N GLU A 511 5.22 18.03 20.20
CA GLU A 511 6.37 17.76 21.06
C GLU A 511 6.23 18.40 22.45
N GLY A 512 5.68 19.61 22.52
CA GLY A 512 5.45 20.33 23.78
C GLY A 512 4.30 19.79 24.64
N ALA A 513 3.63 18.71 24.24
CA ALA A 513 2.51 18.09 24.95
C ALA A 513 1.44 19.12 25.40
N SER A 514 1.13 20.07 24.52
CA SER A 514 0.23 21.20 24.80
C SER A 514 -1.23 20.83 25.11
N LEU A 515 -1.59 19.55 25.00
CA LEU A 515 -2.93 19.03 25.23
C LEU A 515 -2.93 17.87 26.25
N PRO A 516 -3.96 17.77 27.11
CA PRO A 516 -4.16 16.58 27.94
C PRO A 516 -4.37 15.32 27.09
N VAL A 517 -3.86 14.17 27.56
CA VAL A 517 -4.05 12.87 26.89
C VAL A 517 -5.52 12.61 26.59
N GLY A 518 -5.82 12.18 25.36
CA GLY A 518 -7.19 11.95 24.89
C GLY A 518 -7.88 13.18 24.30
N SER A 519 -7.34 14.39 24.47
CA SER A 519 -7.86 15.63 23.88
C SER A 519 -7.39 15.83 22.44
N TYR A 520 -8.10 16.68 21.70
CA TYR A 520 -7.84 16.95 20.28
C TYR A 520 -7.54 18.44 20.05
N GLU A 521 -6.68 18.73 19.07
CA GLU A 521 -6.43 20.12 18.63
C GLU A 521 -7.70 20.75 18.03
N SER A 522 -8.57 19.93 17.43
CA SER A 522 -9.88 20.34 16.94
C SER A 522 -10.86 20.74 18.05
N ASN A 523 -10.55 20.54 19.33
CA ASN A 523 -11.34 21.05 20.45
C ASN A 523 -10.76 22.39 20.96
N PRO A 524 -11.35 23.54 20.60
CA PRO A 524 -10.82 24.85 21.02
C PRO A 524 -10.88 25.07 22.54
N ALA A 525 -11.73 24.36 23.29
CA ALA A 525 -11.70 24.44 24.75
C ALA A 525 -10.43 23.81 25.35
N ALA A 526 -9.76 22.93 24.61
CA ALA A 526 -8.46 22.37 24.99
C ALA A 526 -7.29 23.11 24.32
N SER A 527 -7.41 23.46 23.04
CA SER A 527 -6.31 24.02 22.25
C SER A 527 -6.20 25.56 22.30
N ALA A 528 -7.28 26.25 22.66
CA ALA A 528 -7.36 27.71 22.76
C ALA A 528 -8.40 28.19 23.82
N PRO A 529 -8.29 27.77 25.10
CA PRO A 529 -9.31 28.04 26.13
C PRO A 529 -9.58 29.54 26.34
N ASP A 530 -8.55 30.39 26.32
CA ASP A 530 -8.71 31.84 26.47
C ASP A 530 -9.54 32.46 25.33
N LEU A 531 -9.41 31.92 24.12
CA LEU A 531 -10.23 32.34 22.98
C LEU A 531 -11.68 31.92 23.16
N VAL A 532 -11.94 30.71 23.66
CA VAL A 532 -13.31 30.24 23.97
C VAL A 532 -13.96 31.15 25.00
N ALA A 533 -13.27 31.49 26.09
CA ALA A 533 -13.77 32.40 27.12
C ALA A 533 -14.10 33.79 26.55
N ARG A 534 -13.24 34.32 25.66
CA ARG A 534 -13.49 35.59 24.96
C ARG A 534 -14.72 35.53 24.06
N VAL A 535 -14.86 34.48 23.24
CA VAL A 535 -16.00 34.29 22.32
C VAL A 535 -17.29 34.12 23.11
N ALA A 536 -17.26 33.34 24.20
CA ALA A 536 -18.40 33.16 25.11
C ALA A 536 -18.86 34.50 25.69
N GLY A 537 -17.94 35.31 26.21
CA GLY A 537 -18.24 36.63 26.75
C GLY A 537 -18.79 37.61 25.70
N ALA A 538 -18.17 37.66 24.51
CA ALA A 538 -18.57 38.55 23.43
C ALA A 538 -19.97 38.24 22.87
N LEU A 539 -20.34 36.95 22.80
CA LEU A 539 -21.63 36.51 22.25
C LEU A 539 -22.71 36.27 23.33
N GLY A 540 -22.34 36.36 24.62
CA GLY A 540 -23.22 36.00 25.74
C GLY A 540 -23.66 34.53 25.70
N LEU A 541 -22.72 33.65 25.36
CA LEU A 541 -22.90 32.20 25.26
C LEU A 541 -22.19 31.47 26.42
N ASP A 542 -22.51 30.19 26.62
CA ASP A 542 -21.64 29.32 27.42
C ASP A 542 -20.41 28.87 26.61
N GLU A 543 -19.39 28.36 27.31
CA GLU A 543 -18.14 27.92 26.69
C GLU A 543 -18.34 26.76 25.69
N ASP A 544 -19.34 25.91 25.90
CA ASP A 544 -19.65 24.82 24.97
C ASP A 544 -20.17 25.37 23.64
N ALA A 545 -21.14 26.29 23.67
CA ALA A 545 -21.66 26.93 22.47
C ALA A 545 -20.56 27.76 21.78
N ALA A 546 -19.72 28.48 22.53
CA ALA A 546 -18.58 29.21 21.98
C ALA A 546 -17.55 28.28 21.31
N ALA A 547 -17.22 27.14 21.94
CA ALA A 547 -16.32 26.13 21.37
C ALA A 547 -16.91 25.53 20.09
N LEU A 548 -18.20 25.18 20.09
CA LEU A 548 -18.90 24.69 18.90
C LEU A 548 -18.92 25.74 17.78
N HIS A 549 -19.12 27.01 18.12
CA HIS A 549 -19.11 28.10 17.13
C HIS A 549 -17.75 28.23 16.44
N LEU A 550 -16.65 28.21 17.20
CA LEU A 550 -15.29 28.23 16.63
C LEU A 550 -15.01 27.01 15.74
N GLN A 551 -15.46 25.82 16.14
CA GLN A 551 -15.36 24.61 15.31
C GLN A 551 -16.16 24.75 14.01
N LEU A 552 -17.37 25.30 14.08
CA LEU A 552 -18.21 25.55 12.91
C LEU A 552 -17.66 26.67 12.02
N LEU A 553 -16.95 27.66 12.56
CA LEU A 553 -16.30 28.73 11.81
C LEU A 553 -15.08 28.24 11.02
N ALA A 554 -14.26 27.38 11.63
CA ALA A 554 -12.90 27.13 11.15
C ALA A 554 -12.69 25.75 10.52
N LEU A 555 -13.34 24.70 11.03
CA LEU A 555 -13.02 23.33 10.61
C LEU A 555 -13.67 22.99 9.26
N PRO A 556 -12.96 22.33 8.33
CA PRO A 556 -13.51 21.97 7.02
C PRO A 556 -14.73 21.03 7.09
N ALA A 557 -14.69 20.02 7.96
CA ALA A 557 -15.72 18.98 8.05
C ALA A 557 -16.13 18.61 9.50
N PRO A 558 -16.70 19.55 10.28
CA PRO A 558 -17.15 19.31 11.65
C PRO A 558 -18.48 18.53 11.66
N THR A 559 -18.45 17.24 11.33
CA THR A 559 -19.63 16.38 11.46
C THR A 559 -20.06 16.28 12.93
N ASP A 560 -21.35 16.03 13.19
CA ASP A 560 -21.85 15.85 14.55
C ASP A 560 -21.10 14.73 15.29
N ARG A 561 -20.66 13.69 14.57
CA ARG A 561 -19.85 12.59 15.10
C ARG A 561 -18.47 13.09 15.53
N ASN A 562 -17.82 13.87 14.69
CA ASN A 562 -16.48 14.38 14.96
C ASN A 562 -16.49 15.40 16.11
N VAL A 563 -17.41 16.36 16.09
CA VAL A 563 -17.58 17.34 17.17
C VAL A 563 -17.77 16.65 18.52
N ARG A 564 -18.64 15.64 18.59
CA ARG A 564 -18.79 14.85 19.83
C ARG A 564 -17.53 14.09 20.23
N THR A 565 -16.78 13.59 19.26
CA THR A 565 -15.53 12.84 19.50
C THR A 565 -14.46 13.77 20.06
N TRP A 566 -14.21 14.90 19.40
CA TRP A 566 -13.17 15.86 19.81
C TRP A 566 -13.44 16.48 21.17
N ASN A 567 -14.70 16.82 21.44
CA ASN A 567 -15.11 17.50 22.67
C ASN A 567 -15.41 16.52 23.83
N GLY A 568 -15.42 15.21 23.58
CA GLY A 568 -15.85 14.21 24.57
C GLY A 568 -17.33 14.35 24.97
N TRP A 569 -18.17 14.88 24.08
CA TRP A 569 -19.56 15.21 24.38
C TRP A 569 -20.52 14.06 24.10
N LYS A 570 -21.49 13.89 24.99
CA LYS A 570 -22.72 13.13 24.71
C LYS A 570 -23.66 13.94 23.82
N ALA A 571 -24.60 13.25 23.15
CA ALA A 571 -25.55 13.87 22.22
C ALA A 571 -26.33 15.06 22.83
N VAL A 572 -26.79 14.92 24.08
CA VAL A 572 -27.58 15.96 24.77
C VAL A 572 -26.78 17.25 24.96
N ARG A 573 -25.51 17.16 25.37
CA ARG A 573 -24.63 18.34 25.56
C ARG A 573 -24.40 19.06 24.22
N HIS A 574 -24.13 18.29 23.16
CA HIS A 574 -23.99 18.82 21.81
C HIS A 574 -25.26 19.54 21.31
N GLN A 575 -26.44 18.93 21.52
CA GLN A 575 -27.72 19.54 21.13
C GLN A 575 -28.00 20.84 21.88
N LYS A 576 -27.67 20.91 23.18
CA LYS A 576 -27.81 22.15 23.96
C LYS A 576 -26.93 23.27 23.41
N ALA A 577 -25.66 22.99 23.13
CA ALA A 577 -24.74 23.97 22.54
C ALA A 577 -25.23 24.44 21.15
N ALA A 578 -25.68 23.53 20.30
CA ALA A 578 -26.23 23.86 18.99
C ALA A 578 -27.49 24.74 19.09
N ALA A 579 -28.42 24.41 19.99
CA ALA A 579 -29.64 25.19 20.21
C ALA A 579 -29.33 26.63 20.66
N ALA A 580 -28.35 26.83 21.53
CA ALA A 580 -27.93 28.17 21.96
C ALA A 580 -27.38 29.01 20.78
N LEU A 581 -26.67 28.39 19.83
CA LEU A 581 -26.20 29.08 18.63
C LEU A 581 -27.36 29.45 17.68
N VAL A 582 -28.36 28.58 17.54
CA VAL A 582 -29.56 28.84 16.74
C VAL A 582 -30.38 29.98 17.34
N GLU A 583 -30.60 29.96 18.67
CA GLU A 583 -31.33 31.02 19.38
C GLU A 583 -30.66 32.40 19.23
N ARG A 584 -29.32 32.42 19.18
CA ARG A 584 -28.54 33.64 18.91
C ARG A 584 -28.45 34.01 17.43
N GLY A 585 -29.02 33.22 16.52
CA GLY A 585 -28.99 33.47 15.07
C GLY A 585 -27.59 33.37 14.45
N LEU A 586 -26.63 32.73 15.13
CA LEU A 586 -25.25 32.57 14.64
C LEU A 586 -25.10 31.41 13.64
N VAL A 587 -26.05 30.48 13.68
CA VAL A 587 -26.14 29.31 12.80
C VAL A 587 -27.59 29.08 12.43
N ILE A 588 -27.81 28.35 11.33
CA ILE A 588 -29.12 27.92 10.87
C ILE A 588 -29.26 26.40 10.95
N GLU A 589 -30.47 25.93 11.22
CA GLU A 589 -30.84 24.53 11.04
C GLU A 589 -31.17 24.28 9.56
N ASP A 590 -30.49 23.32 8.95
CA ASP A 590 -30.65 23.01 7.52
C ASP A 590 -30.30 21.54 7.25
N LYS A 591 -30.65 21.04 6.05
CA LYS A 591 -30.28 19.70 5.59
C LYS A 591 -29.38 19.78 4.37
N ARG A 592 -28.07 19.86 4.60
CA ARG A 592 -27.09 19.94 3.52
C ARG A 592 -26.54 18.56 3.13
N PRO A 593 -26.53 18.20 1.83
CA PRO A 593 -26.05 16.90 1.39
C PRO A 593 -24.62 16.61 1.83
N ARG A 594 -24.41 15.42 2.42
CA ARG A 594 -23.10 14.90 2.86
C ARG A 594 -22.42 15.69 4.00
N ALA A 595 -23.13 16.60 4.68
CA ALA A 595 -22.56 17.39 5.77
C ALA A 595 -22.35 16.61 7.07
N GLY A 596 -23.20 15.61 7.34
CA GLY A 596 -23.15 14.83 8.59
C GLY A 596 -23.42 15.65 9.86
N ARG A 597 -24.09 16.80 9.74
CA ARG A 597 -24.48 17.69 10.84
C ARG A 597 -25.83 18.38 10.57
N GLN A 598 -26.40 18.99 11.61
CA GLN A 598 -27.73 19.62 11.57
C GLN A 598 -27.71 21.15 11.58
N VAL A 599 -26.62 21.76 12.08
CA VAL A 599 -26.44 23.22 12.11
C VAL A 599 -25.32 23.68 11.18
N PHE A 600 -25.49 24.87 10.60
CA PHE A 600 -24.61 25.42 9.57
C PHE A 600 -24.39 26.90 9.76
N LEU A 601 -23.23 27.38 9.32
CA LEU A 601 -23.07 28.82 9.13
C LEU A 601 -24.05 29.32 8.05
N PRO A 602 -24.55 30.56 8.16
CA PRO A 602 -25.25 31.21 7.06
C PRO A 602 -24.37 31.22 5.80
N GLY A 603 -25.02 31.26 4.63
CA GLY A 603 -24.35 31.37 3.33
C GLY A 603 -24.32 30.10 2.49
N GLU A 604 -23.65 30.22 1.33
CA GLU A 604 -23.64 29.23 0.25
C GLU A 604 -22.99 27.90 0.66
N TRP A 605 -23.58 26.79 0.18
CA TRP A 605 -23.02 25.44 0.31
C TRP A 605 -22.35 24.99 -1.00
N ILE A 606 -21.04 24.74 -0.97
CA ILE A 606 -20.28 24.35 -2.16
C ILE A 606 -20.08 22.83 -2.21
N HIS A 607 -20.44 22.22 -3.34
CA HIS A 607 -20.27 20.79 -3.56
C HIS A 607 -18.81 20.38 -3.85
N ALA A 608 -18.41 19.20 -3.40
CA ALA A 608 -17.13 18.56 -3.72
C ALA A 608 -17.33 17.19 -4.39
N LYS A 609 -16.37 16.78 -5.23
CA LYS A 609 -16.32 15.42 -5.79
C LYS A 609 -15.90 14.43 -4.70
N LYS A 610 -16.52 13.24 -4.64
CA LYS A 610 -16.04 12.17 -3.75
C LYS A 610 -14.57 11.83 -4.06
N PRO A 611 -13.73 11.54 -3.05
CA PRO A 611 -14.07 11.36 -1.63
C PRO A 611 -14.15 12.66 -0.80
N TYR A 612 -13.77 13.80 -1.35
CA TYR A 612 -13.69 15.08 -0.64
C TYR A 612 -15.05 15.64 -0.18
N GLN A 613 -15.06 16.39 0.93
CA GLN A 613 -16.28 16.86 1.58
C GLN A 613 -16.73 18.25 1.09
N PRO A 614 -18.04 18.47 0.92
CA PRO A 614 -18.59 19.81 0.70
C PRO A 614 -18.48 20.67 1.97
N MET A 615 -18.47 22.00 1.81
CA MET A 615 -18.40 22.95 2.93
C MET A 615 -19.07 24.29 2.57
N GLU A 616 -19.25 25.14 3.58
CA GLU A 616 -19.69 26.53 3.40
C GLU A 616 -18.66 27.35 2.63
N ALA A 617 -19.11 28.27 1.76
CA ALA A 617 -18.24 29.14 0.97
C ALA A 617 -17.26 29.95 1.84
N TRP A 618 -17.77 30.44 2.98
CA TRP A 618 -16.97 31.05 4.06
C TRP A 618 -15.69 30.27 4.39
N LYS A 619 -15.82 28.96 4.61
CA LYS A 619 -14.68 28.12 5.01
C LYS A 619 -13.71 27.93 3.87
N ALA A 620 -14.23 27.77 2.65
CA ALA A 620 -13.38 27.64 1.48
C ALA A 620 -12.50 28.88 1.33
N GLU A 621 -13.06 30.08 1.50
CA GLU A 621 -12.32 31.33 1.47
C GLU A 621 -11.32 31.45 2.63
N LEU A 622 -11.76 31.15 3.86
CA LEU A 622 -10.92 31.18 5.06
C LEU A 622 -9.63 30.33 4.93
N ILE A 623 -9.74 29.15 4.30
CA ILE A 623 -8.60 28.23 4.13
C ILE A 623 -7.92 28.36 2.75
N GLY A 624 -8.31 29.35 1.93
CA GLY A 624 -7.72 29.61 0.61
C GLY A 624 -8.06 28.56 -0.45
N LEU A 625 -9.16 27.82 -0.29
CA LEU A 625 -9.63 26.80 -1.21
C LEU A 625 -10.39 27.41 -2.38
N ARG A 626 -9.90 27.19 -3.60
CA ARG A 626 -10.50 27.71 -4.83
C ARG A 626 -11.67 26.87 -5.32
N ARG A 627 -12.49 27.49 -6.16
CA ARG A 627 -13.55 26.80 -6.93
C ARG A 627 -12.99 26.40 -8.29
N SER A 628 -13.24 25.17 -8.69
CA SER A 628 -12.99 24.68 -10.04
C SER A 628 -13.98 25.28 -11.06
N TYR A 629 -13.69 25.13 -12.35
CA TYR A 629 -14.50 25.67 -13.45
C TYR A 629 -15.99 25.26 -13.42
N ASN A 630 -16.30 24.10 -12.83
CA ASN A 630 -17.67 23.61 -12.69
C ASN A 630 -18.35 24.05 -11.37
N ARG A 631 -17.79 25.08 -10.71
CA ARG A 631 -18.23 25.64 -9.41
C ARG A 631 -18.15 24.67 -8.22
N ARG A 632 -17.48 23.52 -8.35
CA ARG A 632 -17.17 22.66 -7.20
C ARG A 632 -15.87 23.07 -6.54
N LEU A 633 -15.70 22.69 -5.28
CA LEU A 633 -14.42 22.82 -4.60
C LEU A 633 -13.31 22.13 -5.38
N GLU A 634 -12.22 22.85 -5.60
CA GLU A 634 -10.96 22.25 -6.05
C GLU A 634 -10.49 21.26 -4.98
N ASN A 635 -9.76 20.21 -5.38
CA ASN A 635 -9.30 19.20 -4.45
C ASN A 635 -7.96 18.64 -4.92
N PRO A 636 -7.09 18.14 -4.01
CA PRO A 636 -7.27 18.05 -2.55
C PRO A 636 -7.29 19.41 -1.84
N LEU A 637 -7.56 19.42 -0.52
CA LEU A 637 -7.46 20.65 0.29
C LEU A 637 -6.02 21.21 0.22
N PRO A 638 -5.85 22.54 0.24
CA PRO A 638 -4.52 23.13 0.35
C PRO A 638 -3.87 22.75 1.67
N LEU A 639 -2.53 22.71 1.67
CA LEU A 639 -1.77 22.58 2.91
C LEU A 639 -2.07 23.78 3.82
N PRO A 640 -2.20 23.58 5.15
CA PRO A 640 -2.67 24.64 6.03
C PRO A 640 -1.61 25.75 6.16
N THR A 641 -2.09 26.98 6.27
CA THR A 641 -1.26 28.17 6.45
C THR A 641 -1.13 28.60 7.92
N ARG A 642 -1.82 27.90 8.83
CA ARG A 642 -1.93 28.21 10.26
C ARG A 642 -2.08 26.93 11.08
N THR A 643 -1.69 26.97 12.35
CA THR A 643 -2.10 25.94 13.33
C THR A 643 -3.60 26.07 13.64
N LEU A 644 -4.22 25.06 14.27
CA LEU A 644 -5.66 25.15 14.56
C LEU A 644 -6.02 26.28 15.52
N PRO A 645 -5.30 26.53 16.63
CA PRO A 645 -5.53 27.71 17.47
C PRO A 645 -5.40 29.04 16.72
N GLU A 646 -4.40 29.17 15.85
CA GLU A 646 -4.22 30.34 14.99
C GLU A 646 -5.40 30.51 14.01
N LEU A 647 -5.90 29.40 13.46
CA LEU A 647 -7.06 29.42 12.56
C LEU A 647 -8.35 29.81 13.29
N PHE A 648 -8.58 29.29 14.51
CA PHE A 648 -9.71 29.70 15.35
C PHE A 648 -9.65 31.20 15.67
N ALA A 649 -8.48 31.69 16.08
CA ALA A 649 -8.27 33.10 16.38
C ALA A 649 -8.45 33.98 15.14
N HIS A 650 -7.96 33.54 13.98
CA HIS A 650 -8.12 34.26 12.71
C HIS A 650 -9.59 34.33 12.29
N ALA A 651 -10.31 33.20 12.32
CA ALA A 651 -11.72 33.15 11.97
C ALA A 651 -12.54 34.08 12.88
N TRP A 652 -12.28 34.06 14.19
CA TRP A 652 -12.94 34.96 15.13
C TRP A 652 -12.61 36.44 14.88
N SER A 653 -11.35 36.76 14.57
CA SER A 653 -10.95 38.13 14.25
C SER A 653 -11.67 38.70 13.02
N LEU A 654 -12.00 37.86 12.02
CA LEU A 654 -12.78 38.29 10.86
C LEU A 654 -14.24 38.56 11.25
N VAL A 655 -14.83 37.70 12.10
CA VAL A 655 -16.18 37.93 12.65
C VAL A 655 -16.24 39.24 13.45
N GLU A 656 -15.23 39.51 14.29
CA GLU A 656 -15.13 40.78 15.05
C GLU A 656 -15.06 42.01 14.14
N LYS A 657 -14.54 41.88 12.91
CA LYS A 657 -14.47 42.97 11.91
C LYS A 657 -15.75 43.11 11.08
N GLY A 658 -16.75 42.27 11.30
CA GLY A 658 -17.95 42.22 10.45
C GLY A 658 -17.71 41.53 9.10
N GLU A 659 -16.56 40.87 8.93
CA GLU A 659 -16.22 40.05 7.77
C GLU A 659 -16.53 38.59 8.05
N GLY A 660 -17.60 38.29 8.80
CA GLY A 660 -18.00 36.92 9.16
C GLY A 660 -18.88 36.25 8.09
N PRO A 661 -19.35 35.02 8.34
CA PRO A 661 -20.33 34.35 7.49
C PRO A 661 -21.62 35.17 7.32
N ILE A 662 -22.08 35.33 6.08
CA ILE A 662 -23.30 36.09 5.70
C ILE A 662 -24.28 35.23 4.92
#